data_AF-A0AAE9DLT0-F1
#
_entry.id   AF-A0AAE9DLT0-F1
#
_cell.length_a   1.000
_cell.length_b   1.000
_cell.length_c   1.000
_cell.angle_alpha   90.00
_cell.angle_beta   90.00
_cell.angle_gamma   90.00
#
_symmetry.space_group_name_H-M   'P 1'
#
loop_
_entity.id
_entity.type
_entity.pdbx_description
1 polymer ?
#
loop_
_entity_poly.entity_id
_entity_poly.type
_entity_poly.pdbx_seq_one_letter_code
_entity_poly.pdbx_strand_id
1 'polypeptide(L)'
;MKDEPIMGCAEENPEEKPKCNPFGTRFLTDDAKVFEHNAWDDVEWSEEQQEEAKRIVENQQSMKVDEEKAMRLLSAPADQWDAFYAHNENRFFKDRNWLLKEFPELDVNEACNSEKETVKILEVGCGVGNTTFPLMQVNNSSSRLFLHSCDYAPNAIRVLKSQEAYDPEKMNAFVWDITQPTPQEAPAPESLDYIVCIYVLSAIHPDKIRKALSNLMSLLKPGGTLLLKDYGRYDLTQLRFKKDRLIEGNLYCRGDGTLVYFFEMEELEALLGEFGMKKKVMHVDRRLIVNRAKQNKKALLRLSCESLKFRPVFDEILKDKELRKMKNDPNINGSVDLLYVLMYETLVGSGLNRCSQEMKSVISRRATRMKEVEKELGADGRGIKSIKEAEEGAKKIVIPRYARINTLKWTVEEALKTLETEEWKILGTASVEKFPELVANMKEDEIYKDPHVENLLIFAPNIQNFHEYWMVEQRYLILQDKASCLPAFLLNPRPGSQVFDTCAAPGMKTSHAAAIMDNQGKVWAMDRAADRVATMKQLLDGSKVAIASAFCGDFLKTDVTDKKFSKVKFAIVDPPCSGSGIVKRMDEITGGNAEKERLEKLKNLQAMILKHALKLPGLKRAVYSTCSIHEEENEQVVDEVLLDTYVRQNFVLKKDVLPEWTHRGLSTYEVGEHCLRADPKVTLTNGFFVAVFERVKKDQEGEE
;
A
#
# COMPACT_ATOMS: atom_id res chain seq x y z
N MET A 1 38.60 7.56 -61.95
CA MET A 1 39.02 8.20 -60.68
C MET A 1 38.21 9.48 -60.55
N LYS A 2 37.27 9.65 -59.62
CA LYS A 2 36.88 8.86 -58.46
C LYS A 2 35.34 8.91 -58.38
N ASP A 3 34.74 7.77 -58.11
CA ASP A 3 33.31 7.59 -57.86
C ASP A 3 32.99 7.90 -56.39
N GLU A 4 31.85 8.54 -56.17
CA GLU A 4 31.22 8.76 -54.86
C GLU A 4 30.46 7.49 -54.43
N PRO A 5 30.48 7.11 -53.14
CA PRO A 5 29.60 6.07 -52.63
C PRO A 5 28.35 6.65 -51.97
N ILE A 6 27.24 6.15 -52.50
CA ILE A 6 25.86 6.01 -52.03
C ILE A 6 25.75 5.84 -50.49
N MET A 7 24.89 6.63 -49.85
CA MET A 7 24.46 6.43 -48.45
C MET A 7 23.67 5.12 -48.34
N GLY A 8 24.27 4.11 -47.70
CA GLY A 8 23.63 2.86 -47.32
C GLY A 8 23.67 2.64 -45.82
N CYS A 9 22.54 2.18 -45.29
CA CYS A 9 22.29 1.48 -44.02
C CYS A 9 23.33 1.62 -42.90
N ALA A 10 22.96 2.32 -41.83
CA ALA A 10 23.68 2.29 -40.57
C ALA A 10 23.79 0.85 -40.04
N GLU A 11 25.02 0.39 -39.83
CA GLU A 11 25.32 -0.78 -39.01
C GLU A 11 24.87 -0.50 -37.57
N GLU A 12 23.88 -1.24 -37.07
CA GLU A 12 23.45 -1.15 -35.66
C GLU A 12 24.52 -1.76 -34.75
N ASN A 13 25.00 -0.94 -33.81
CA ASN A 13 26.04 -1.26 -32.86
C ASN A 13 25.54 -2.26 -31.79
N PRO A 14 26.20 -3.41 -31.54
CA PRO A 14 25.73 -4.44 -30.60
C PRO A 14 25.65 -3.99 -29.13
N GLU A 15 26.16 -2.81 -28.79
CA GLU A 15 26.17 -2.26 -27.43
C GLU A 15 25.08 -1.19 -27.16
N GLU A 16 24.26 -0.81 -28.15
CA GLU A 16 23.14 0.10 -27.91
C GLU A 16 21.96 -0.63 -27.26
N LYS A 17 21.66 -0.27 -25.99
CA LYS A 17 20.41 -0.67 -25.34
C LYS A 17 19.23 -0.22 -26.21
N PRO A 18 18.23 -1.08 -26.47
CA PRO A 18 17.13 -0.77 -27.38
C PRO A 18 16.41 0.52 -26.94
N LYS A 19 16.10 1.41 -27.90
CA LYS A 19 15.47 2.72 -27.69
C LYS A 19 14.13 2.68 -26.94
N CYS A 20 13.50 1.51 -26.87
CA CYS A 20 12.36 1.21 -26.00
C CYS A 20 12.56 -0.20 -25.41
N ASN A 21 12.43 -0.37 -24.09
CA ASN A 21 12.31 -1.70 -23.51
C ASN A 21 10.95 -2.30 -23.93
N PRO A 22 10.92 -3.40 -24.71
CA PRO A 22 9.66 -4.05 -25.08
C PRO A 22 8.89 -4.60 -23.86
N PHE A 23 9.58 -4.84 -22.75
CA PHE A 23 9.04 -5.44 -21.53
C PHE A 23 8.93 -4.43 -20.39
N GLY A 24 7.86 -3.63 -20.43
CA GLY A 24 7.47 -2.77 -19.30
C GLY A 24 8.50 -1.70 -18.89
N THR A 25 8.22 -0.99 -17.80
CA THR A 25 9.10 0.09 -17.27
C THR A 25 9.14 0.09 -15.73
N ARG A 26 8.60 -0.95 -15.08
CA ARG A 26 8.48 -1.03 -13.62
C ARG A 26 9.62 -1.90 -13.10
N PHE A 27 10.79 -1.31 -12.91
CA PHE A 27 11.96 -2.03 -12.41
C PHE A 27 12.01 -2.03 -10.89
N LEU A 28 12.17 -3.21 -10.29
CA LEU A 28 12.31 -3.34 -8.84
C LEU A 28 13.77 -3.05 -8.47
N THR A 29 14.05 -1.81 -8.08
CA THR A 29 15.40 -1.39 -7.67
C THR A 29 15.60 -1.39 -6.15
N ASP A 30 14.52 -1.57 -5.39
CA ASP A 30 14.50 -1.53 -3.94
C ASP A 30 13.44 -2.52 -3.42
N ASP A 31 13.88 -3.58 -2.75
CA ASP A 31 13.02 -4.63 -2.23
C ASP A 31 11.97 -4.10 -1.23
N ALA A 32 12.26 -2.99 -0.54
CA ALA A 32 11.29 -2.36 0.35
C ALA A 32 10.04 -1.86 -0.40
N LYS A 33 10.18 -1.62 -1.71
CA LYS A 33 9.12 -1.13 -2.59
C LYS A 33 8.39 -2.24 -3.31
N VAL A 34 8.71 -3.53 -3.08
CA VAL A 34 8.13 -4.65 -3.83
C VAL A 34 6.59 -4.62 -3.89
N PHE A 35 5.91 -4.05 -2.89
CA PHE A 35 4.46 -3.94 -2.87
C PHE A 35 3.86 -2.71 -3.60
N GLU A 36 4.66 -1.76 -4.11
CA GLU A 36 4.19 -0.55 -4.81
C GLU A 36 3.51 -0.86 -6.15
N HIS A 37 3.85 -1.98 -6.78
CA HIS A 37 3.21 -2.48 -8.01
C HIS A 37 2.69 -3.91 -7.84
N ASN A 38 1.74 -4.32 -8.68
CA ASN A 38 1.23 -5.70 -8.71
C ASN A 38 2.17 -6.64 -9.48
N ALA A 39 2.99 -6.05 -10.36
CA ALA A 39 4.03 -6.75 -11.08
C ALA A 39 5.21 -5.82 -11.33
N TRP A 40 6.40 -6.39 -11.32
CA TRP A 40 7.66 -5.75 -11.69
C TRP A 40 8.25 -6.45 -12.91
N ASP A 41 8.91 -5.66 -13.75
CA ASP A 41 9.48 -6.03 -15.04
C ASP A 41 11.00 -6.19 -14.88
N ASP A 42 11.59 -7.14 -15.61
CA ASP A 42 13.03 -7.47 -15.64
C ASP A 42 13.65 -7.81 -14.27
N VAL A 43 12.94 -8.63 -13.48
CA VAL A 43 13.42 -9.05 -12.16
C VAL A 43 14.27 -10.31 -12.28
N GLU A 44 15.55 -10.21 -11.90
CA GLU A 44 16.45 -11.35 -11.85
C GLU A 44 16.16 -12.26 -10.66
N TRP A 45 16.33 -13.56 -10.87
CA TRP A 45 16.27 -14.54 -9.78
C TRP A 45 17.58 -14.57 -9.01
N SER A 46 17.46 -14.68 -7.68
CA SER A 46 18.60 -15.04 -6.84
C SER A 46 19.08 -16.46 -7.15
N GLU A 47 20.33 -16.77 -6.78
CA GLU A 47 20.88 -18.14 -6.90
C GLU A 47 19.99 -19.17 -6.19
N GLU A 48 19.42 -18.80 -5.04
CA GLU A 48 18.48 -19.66 -4.29
C GLU A 48 17.21 -19.96 -5.09
N GLN A 49 16.63 -18.94 -5.75
CA GLN A 49 15.43 -19.10 -6.57
C GLN A 49 15.69 -19.97 -7.80
N GLN A 50 16.87 -19.82 -8.42
CA GLN A 50 17.28 -20.66 -9.55
C GLN A 50 17.42 -22.13 -9.13
N GLU A 51 18.10 -22.38 -8.00
CA GLU A 51 18.29 -23.74 -7.49
C GLU A 51 16.98 -24.38 -7.03
N GLU A 52 16.05 -23.59 -6.49
CA GLU A 52 14.71 -24.08 -6.14
C GLU A 52 13.90 -24.44 -7.39
N ALA A 53 13.91 -23.60 -8.43
CA ALA A 53 13.23 -23.89 -9.69
C ALA A 53 13.74 -25.20 -10.32
N LYS A 54 15.06 -25.41 -10.27
CA LYS A 54 15.71 -26.65 -10.72
C LYS A 54 15.23 -27.86 -9.92
N ARG A 55 15.25 -27.77 -8.58
CA ARG A 55 14.75 -28.84 -7.69
C ARG A 55 13.29 -29.19 -7.92
N ILE A 56 12.42 -28.19 -8.16
CA ILE A 56 11.00 -28.41 -8.47
C ILE A 56 10.87 -29.26 -9.73
N VAL A 57 11.57 -28.89 -10.82
CA VAL A 57 11.48 -29.60 -12.10
C VAL A 57 12.10 -31.00 -12.01
N GLU A 58 13.21 -31.17 -11.29
CA GLU A 58 13.79 -32.50 -11.03
C GLU A 58 12.80 -33.40 -10.28
N ASN A 59 12.13 -32.86 -9.25
CA ASN A 59 11.12 -33.61 -8.50
C ASN A 59 9.93 -34.01 -9.39
N GLN A 60 9.50 -33.14 -10.32
CA GLN A 60 8.44 -33.46 -11.28
C GLN A 60 8.78 -34.67 -12.17
N GLN A 61 10.06 -34.96 -12.44
CA GLN A 61 10.47 -36.14 -13.20
C GLN A 61 10.10 -37.46 -12.52
N SER A 62 9.96 -37.46 -11.20
CA SER A 62 9.50 -38.63 -10.43
C SER A 62 7.98 -38.80 -10.42
N MET A 63 7.23 -37.83 -10.96
CA MET A 63 5.77 -37.76 -10.92
C MET A 63 5.15 -37.61 -12.32
N LYS A 64 5.68 -38.38 -13.28
CA LYS A 64 5.22 -38.39 -14.68
C LYS A 64 3.78 -38.89 -14.80
N VAL A 65 3.14 -38.50 -15.89
CA VAL A 65 1.88 -39.07 -16.37
C VAL A 65 2.09 -40.55 -16.68
N ASP A 66 1.09 -41.38 -16.40
CA ASP A 66 1.09 -42.79 -16.77
C ASP A 66 1.09 -42.99 -18.30
N GLU A 67 1.68 -44.08 -18.78
CA GLU A 67 1.88 -44.31 -20.23
C GLU A 67 0.57 -44.36 -21.02
N GLU A 68 -0.50 -44.92 -20.44
CA GLU A 68 -1.81 -45.02 -21.09
C GLU A 68 -2.42 -43.63 -21.30
N LYS A 69 -2.42 -42.79 -20.25
CA LYS A 69 -2.88 -41.40 -20.33
C LYS A 69 -2.00 -40.58 -21.26
N ALA A 70 -0.67 -40.76 -21.25
CA ALA A 70 0.22 -40.09 -22.19
C ALA A 70 -0.15 -40.45 -23.65
N MET A 71 -0.31 -41.73 -23.98
CA MET A 71 -0.74 -42.17 -25.31
C MET A 71 -2.07 -41.57 -25.74
N ARG A 72 -3.05 -41.50 -24.83
CA ARG A 72 -4.36 -40.89 -25.10
C ARG A 72 -4.28 -39.39 -25.36
N LEU A 73 -3.43 -38.66 -24.63
CA LEU A 73 -3.25 -37.22 -24.84
C LEU A 73 -2.57 -36.93 -26.18
N LEU A 74 -1.68 -37.81 -26.62
CA LEU A 74 -0.90 -37.64 -27.86
C LEU A 74 -1.61 -38.14 -29.13
N SER A 75 -2.64 -38.98 -29.01
CA SER A 75 -3.32 -39.58 -30.18
C SER A 75 -4.20 -38.59 -30.94
N ALA A 76 -4.85 -37.66 -30.25
CA ALA A 76 -5.74 -36.65 -30.86
C ALA A 76 -5.66 -35.30 -30.12
N PRO A 77 -4.50 -34.60 -30.17
CA PRO A 77 -4.34 -33.31 -29.49
C PRO A 77 -5.29 -32.22 -30.04
N ALA A 78 -5.76 -32.38 -31.29
CA ALA A 78 -6.72 -31.48 -31.93
C ALA A 78 -8.06 -31.39 -31.19
N ASP A 79 -8.56 -32.53 -30.71
CA ASP A 79 -9.87 -32.64 -30.06
C ASP A 79 -9.95 -31.80 -28.78
N GLN A 80 -8.83 -31.62 -28.08
CA GLN A 80 -8.77 -30.87 -26.83
C GLN A 80 -8.98 -29.37 -27.05
N TRP A 81 -8.35 -28.82 -28.09
CA TRP A 81 -8.50 -27.40 -28.43
C TRP A 81 -9.83 -27.10 -29.10
N ASP A 82 -10.34 -28.01 -29.94
CA ASP A 82 -11.66 -27.84 -30.52
C ASP A 82 -12.76 -27.90 -29.45
N ALA A 83 -12.66 -28.84 -28.50
CA ALA A 83 -13.54 -28.89 -27.34
C ALA A 83 -13.41 -27.61 -26.49
N PHE A 84 -12.19 -27.11 -26.26
CA PHE A 84 -11.97 -25.88 -25.51
C PHE A 84 -12.71 -24.68 -26.13
N TYR A 85 -12.58 -24.45 -27.44
CA TYR A 85 -13.25 -23.34 -28.12
C TYR A 85 -14.76 -23.54 -28.27
N ALA A 86 -15.23 -24.79 -28.38
CA ALA A 86 -16.67 -25.09 -28.36
C ALA A 86 -17.34 -24.67 -27.04
N HIS A 87 -16.63 -24.73 -25.91
CA HIS A 87 -17.18 -24.35 -24.60
C HIS A 87 -16.97 -22.87 -24.25
N ASN A 88 -15.87 -22.26 -24.70
CA ASN A 88 -15.45 -20.93 -24.25
C ASN A 88 -15.73 -19.78 -25.24
N GLU A 89 -16.07 -20.09 -26.50
CA GLU A 89 -16.35 -19.12 -27.56
C GLU A 89 -15.26 -18.01 -27.61
N ASN A 90 -15.66 -16.74 -27.64
CA ASN A 90 -14.76 -15.58 -27.66
C ASN A 90 -14.45 -14.97 -26.28
N ARG A 91 -14.78 -15.67 -25.18
CA ARG A 91 -14.80 -15.05 -23.83
C ARG A 91 -13.56 -15.31 -22.99
N PHE A 92 -12.68 -16.20 -23.42
CA PHE A 92 -11.58 -16.68 -22.58
C PHE A 92 -10.31 -15.84 -22.72
N PHE A 93 -9.78 -15.71 -23.94
CA PHE A 93 -8.58 -14.93 -24.20
C PHE A 93 -8.93 -13.46 -24.42
N LYS A 94 -8.10 -12.57 -23.88
CA LYS A 94 -8.20 -11.13 -24.10
C LYS A 94 -7.43 -10.72 -25.34
N ASP A 95 -7.86 -9.63 -25.94
CA ASP A 95 -7.16 -8.99 -27.05
C ASP A 95 -5.73 -8.59 -26.68
N ARG A 96 -4.81 -8.82 -27.62
CA ARG A 96 -3.37 -8.63 -27.41
C ARG A 96 -2.96 -7.18 -27.60
N ASN A 97 -3.43 -6.30 -26.72
CA ASN A 97 -3.12 -4.86 -26.77
C ASN A 97 -1.62 -4.53 -26.57
N TRP A 98 -0.79 -5.51 -26.21
CA TRP A 98 0.66 -5.39 -26.10
C TRP A 98 1.40 -5.73 -27.41
N LEU A 99 0.70 -6.20 -28.45
CA LEU A 99 1.30 -6.79 -29.65
C LEU A 99 2.36 -5.89 -30.29
N LEU A 100 2.02 -4.63 -30.60
CA LEU A 100 2.93 -3.69 -31.26
C LEU A 100 4.06 -3.17 -30.36
N LYS A 101 3.92 -3.35 -29.04
CA LYS A 101 5.02 -3.04 -28.12
C LYS A 101 6.12 -4.10 -28.19
N GLU A 102 5.73 -5.36 -28.34
CA GLU A 102 6.69 -6.48 -28.43
C GLU A 102 7.13 -6.77 -29.88
N PHE A 103 6.25 -6.51 -30.85
CA PHE A 103 6.49 -6.71 -32.29
C PHE A 103 6.14 -5.43 -33.07
N PRO A 104 6.93 -4.36 -32.93
CA PRO A 104 6.68 -3.09 -33.62
C PRO A 104 6.68 -3.23 -35.14
N GLU A 105 7.36 -4.25 -35.70
CA GLU A 105 7.38 -4.50 -37.15
C GLU A 105 6.00 -4.78 -37.77
N LEU A 106 5.00 -5.10 -36.92
CA LEU A 106 3.61 -5.34 -37.34
C LEU A 106 2.82 -4.04 -37.57
N ASP A 107 3.33 -2.86 -37.20
CA ASP A 107 2.72 -1.58 -37.57
C ASP A 107 3.08 -1.22 -39.01
N VAL A 108 2.12 -1.36 -39.92
CA VAL A 108 2.36 -1.08 -41.35
C VAL A 108 2.30 0.40 -41.69
N ASN A 109 1.98 1.27 -40.72
CA ASN A 109 1.98 2.72 -40.89
C ASN A 109 3.36 3.34 -40.58
N GLU A 110 4.27 2.63 -39.93
CA GLU A 110 5.61 3.15 -39.65
C GLU A 110 6.49 3.29 -40.91
N ALA A 111 7.43 4.24 -40.86
CA ALA A 111 8.34 4.55 -41.97
C ALA A 111 9.15 3.34 -42.46
N CYS A 112 9.46 2.40 -41.57
CA CYS A 112 10.18 1.15 -41.87
C CYS A 112 9.42 0.23 -42.85
N ASN A 113 8.09 0.31 -42.87
CA ASN A 113 7.22 -0.45 -43.77
C ASN A 113 6.77 0.38 -45.00
N SER A 114 7.16 1.66 -45.09
CA SER A 114 6.64 2.61 -46.09
C SER A 114 6.96 2.24 -47.54
N GLU A 115 7.97 1.40 -47.80
CA GLU A 115 8.39 0.98 -49.14
C GLU A 115 7.60 -0.21 -49.73
N LYS A 116 6.87 -1.00 -48.93
CA LYS A 116 6.18 -2.23 -49.38
C LYS A 116 4.74 -2.02 -49.85
N GLU A 117 4.44 -2.12 -51.15
CA GLU A 117 3.06 -1.91 -51.68
C GLU A 117 1.96 -2.73 -50.96
N THR A 118 2.25 -3.97 -50.55
CA THR A 118 1.35 -4.79 -49.72
C THR A 118 2.17 -5.63 -48.74
N VAL A 119 1.75 -5.66 -47.47
CA VAL A 119 2.33 -6.45 -46.39
C VAL A 119 1.42 -7.63 -46.11
N LYS A 120 1.95 -8.85 -46.24
CA LYS A 120 1.20 -10.09 -45.98
C LYS A 120 1.69 -10.77 -44.70
N ILE A 121 0.75 -11.05 -43.80
CA ILE A 121 1.05 -11.60 -42.47
C ILE A 121 0.26 -12.89 -42.29
N LEU A 122 0.88 -13.92 -41.69
CA LEU A 122 0.16 -15.10 -41.21
C LEU A 122 0.21 -15.16 -39.68
N GLU A 123 -0.96 -15.08 -39.03
CA GLU A 123 -1.12 -15.48 -37.64
C GLU A 123 -1.38 -16.98 -37.55
N VAL A 124 -0.51 -17.71 -36.87
CA VAL A 124 -0.65 -19.14 -36.61
C VAL A 124 -1.19 -19.34 -35.19
N GLY A 125 -2.13 -20.27 -35.02
CA GLY A 125 -2.81 -20.48 -33.74
C GLY A 125 -3.69 -19.28 -33.36
N CYS A 126 -4.39 -18.73 -34.35
CA CYS A 126 -5.14 -17.47 -34.21
C CYS A 126 -6.32 -17.57 -33.24
N GLY A 127 -6.77 -18.78 -32.89
CA GLY A 127 -7.94 -19.01 -32.09
C GLY A 127 -9.17 -18.32 -32.69
N VAL A 128 -9.75 -17.42 -31.92
CA VAL A 128 -10.91 -16.61 -32.32
C VAL A 128 -10.53 -15.20 -32.78
N GLY A 129 -9.25 -14.92 -33.01
CA GLY A 129 -8.77 -13.66 -33.60
C GLY A 129 -8.29 -12.58 -32.62
N ASN A 130 -7.87 -12.94 -31.40
CA ASN A 130 -7.40 -11.99 -30.39
C ASN A 130 -6.09 -11.26 -30.75
N THR A 131 -5.37 -11.68 -31.79
CA THR A 131 -4.28 -10.91 -32.42
C THR A 131 -4.76 -10.31 -33.74
N THR A 132 -5.45 -11.11 -34.56
CA THR A 132 -6.02 -10.73 -35.85
C THR A 132 -6.79 -9.41 -35.81
N PHE A 133 -7.81 -9.29 -34.96
CA PHE A 133 -8.66 -8.10 -34.96
C PHE A 133 -7.96 -6.85 -34.41
N PRO A 134 -7.21 -6.91 -33.29
CA PRO A 134 -6.44 -5.75 -32.84
C PRO A 134 -5.42 -5.26 -33.87
N LEU A 135 -4.73 -6.19 -34.55
CA LEU A 135 -3.78 -5.83 -35.60
C LEU A 135 -4.48 -5.12 -36.77
N MET A 136 -5.69 -5.57 -37.13
CA MET A 136 -6.46 -4.89 -38.16
C MET A 136 -6.99 -3.53 -37.74
N GLN A 137 -7.38 -3.37 -36.48
CA GLN A 137 -7.86 -2.09 -35.96
C GLN A 137 -6.78 -1.02 -35.99
N VAL A 138 -5.54 -1.36 -35.57
CA VAL A 138 -4.42 -0.41 -35.58
C VAL A 138 -4.06 0.00 -37.02
N ASN A 139 -4.20 -0.92 -37.97
CA ASN A 139 -3.84 -0.69 -39.37
C ASN A 139 -5.04 -0.32 -40.26
N ASN A 140 -6.19 0.04 -39.70
CA ASN A 140 -7.44 0.24 -40.46
C ASN A 140 -7.37 1.38 -41.50
N SER A 141 -6.48 2.35 -41.29
CA SER A 141 -6.19 3.45 -42.23
C SER A 141 -5.36 3.03 -43.45
N SER A 142 -4.77 1.84 -43.44
CA SER A 142 -3.89 1.35 -44.51
C SER A 142 -4.59 0.29 -45.35
N SER A 143 -4.70 0.50 -46.65
CA SER A 143 -5.15 -0.52 -47.61
C SER A 143 -4.06 -1.53 -47.98
N ARG A 144 -2.91 -1.50 -47.29
CA ARG A 144 -1.71 -2.28 -47.66
C ARG A 144 -1.57 -3.59 -46.88
N LEU A 145 -2.38 -3.82 -45.84
CA LEU A 145 -2.27 -5.03 -45.01
C LEU A 145 -3.24 -6.11 -45.48
N PHE A 146 -2.72 -7.32 -45.71
CA PHE A 146 -3.54 -8.52 -45.88
C PHE A 146 -3.16 -9.57 -44.85
N LEU A 147 -4.14 -10.04 -44.08
CA LEU A 147 -3.90 -10.93 -42.95
C LEU A 147 -4.45 -12.34 -43.21
N HIS A 148 -3.57 -13.32 -43.12
CA HIS A 148 -3.94 -14.73 -43.07
C HIS A 148 -3.98 -15.17 -41.61
N SER A 149 -4.98 -15.96 -41.24
CA SER A 149 -5.13 -16.48 -39.88
C SER A 149 -5.44 -17.97 -39.94
N CYS A 150 -4.61 -18.80 -39.31
CA CYS A 150 -4.89 -20.23 -39.25
C CYS A 150 -4.91 -20.76 -37.82
N ASP A 151 -5.74 -21.79 -37.62
CA ASP A 151 -5.83 -22.56 -36.39
C ASP A 151 -6.21 -23.99 -36.78
N TYR A 152 -5.74 -25.00 -36.05
CA TYR A 152 -6.12 -26.37 -36.34
C TYR A 152 -7.48 -26.74 -35.75
N ALA A 153 -8.05 -25.92 -34.86
CA ALA A 153 -9.39 -26.10 -34.30
C ALA A 153 -10.47 -25.49 -35.23
N PRO A 154 -11.35 -26.31 -35.86
CA PRO A 154 -12.40 -25.80 -36.74
C PRO A 154 -13.37 -24.84 -36.07
N ASN A 155 -13.71 -25.06 -34.79
CA ASN A 155 -14.60 -24.15 -34.07
C ASN A 155 -14.02 -22.76 -33.87
N ALA A 156 -12.70 -22.65 -33.69
CA ALA A 156 -12.02 -21.37 -33.51
C ALA A 156 -12.15 -20.49 -34.77
N ILE A 157 -11.85 -21.08 -35.94
CA ILE A 157 -12.00 -20.42 -37.25
C ILE A 157 -13.45 -20.07 -37.55
N ARG A 158 -14.40 -20.95 -37.20
CA ARG A 158 -15.84 -20.66 -37.36
C ARG A 158 -16.25 -19.44 -36.55
N VAL A 159 -15.83 -19.35 -35.29
CA VAL A 159 -16.12 -18.21 -34.43
C VAL A 159 -15.45 -16.94 -34.97
N LEU A 160 -14.17 -17.00 -35.35
CA LEU A 160 -13.45 -15.87 -35.95
C LEU A 160 -14.20 -15.30 -37.17
N LYS A 161 -14.59 -16.15 -38.12
CA LYS A 161 -15.33 -15.74 -39.33
C LYS A 161 -16.72 -15.16 -39.05
N SER A 162 -17.32 -15.50 -37.91
CA SER A 162 -18.65 -15.02 -37.53
C SER A 162 -18.67 -13.60 -36.93
N GLN A 163 -17.50 -13.04 -36.62
CA GLN A 163 -17.40 -11.71 -36.03
C GLN A 163 -17.63 -10.61 -37.08
N GLU A 164 -18.32 -9.52 -36.69
CA GLU A 164 -18.62 -8.39 -37.59
C GLU A 164 -17.37 -7.72 -38.17
N ALA A 165 -16.23 -7.81 -37.47
CA ALA A 165 -14.96 -7.26 -37.92
C ALA A 165 -14.23 -8.12 -38.98
N TYR A 166 -14.76 -9.30 -39.33
CA TYR A 166 -14.17 -10.17 -40.33
C TYR A 166 -14.48 -9.66 -41.74
N ASP A 167 -13.43 -9.26 -42.47
CA ASP A 167 -13.51 -8.70 -43.82
C ASP A 167 -12.76 -9.59 -44.81
N PRO A 168 -13.45 -10.39 -45.66
CA PRO A 168 -12.79 -11.31 -46.59
C PRO A 168 -11.93 -10.61 -47.66
N GLU A 169 -12.07 -9.30 -47.87
CA GLU A 169 -11.20 -8.54 -48.77
C GLU A 169 -9.83 -8.22 -48.15
N LYS A 170 -9.75 -8.22 -46.81
CA LYS A 170 -8.54 -7.86 -46.05
C LYS A 170 -7.95 -9.03 -45.26
N MET A 171 -8.73 -10.08 -45.02
CA MET A 171 -8.26 -11.24 -44.27
C MET A 171 -8.84 -12.58 -44.73
N ASN A 172 -8.00 -13.62 -44.62
CA ASN A 172 -8.38 -15.00 -44.91
C ASN A 172 -8.10 -15.89 -43.70
N ALA A 173 -9.17 -16.41 -43.08
CA ALA A 173 -9.07 -17.39 -42.00
C ALA A 173 -9.31 -18.82 -42.51
N PHE A 174 -8.50 -19.79 -42.10
CA PHE A 174 -8.64 -21.19 -42.56
C PHE A 174 -8.16 -22.20 -41.51
N VAL A 175 -8.67 -23.43 -41.61
CA VAL A 175 -8.29 -24.51 -40.70
C VAL A 175 -7.00 -25.14 -41.20
N TRP A 176 -5.97 -25.18 -40.34
CA TRP A 176 -4.71 -25.83 -40.69
C TRP A 176 -3.96 -26.34 -39.46
N ASP A 177 -3.74 -27.66 -39.41
CA ASP A 177 -2.67 -28.25 -38.60
C ASP A 177 -1.35 -28.06 -39.37
N ILE A 178 -0.52 -27.14 -38.88
CA ILE A 178 0.76 -26.79 -39.50
C ILE A 178 1.75 -27.96 -39.53
N THR A 179 1.47 -29.07 -38.83
CA THR A 179 2.27 -30.30 -38.92
C THR A 179 1.88 -31.18 -40.13
N GLN A 180 0.75 -30.88 -40.78
CA GLN A 180 0.23 -31.55 -41.98
C GLN A 180 0.63 -30.82 -43.27
N PRO A 181 0.46 -31.42 -44.46
CA PRO A 181 0.65 -30.73 -45.72
C PRO A 181 -0.17 -29.42 -45.82
N THR A 182 0.39 -28.42 -46.48
CA THR A 182 -0.22 -27.10 -46.66
C THR A 182 -1.55 -27.20 -47.42
N PRO A 183 -2.67 -26.68 -46.88
CA PRO A 183 -3.98 -26.73 -47.54
C PRO A 183 -4.06 -25.71 -48.69
N GLN A 184 -5.10 -25.83 -49.52
CA GLN A 184 -5.27 -24.97 -50.70
C GLN A 184 -5.52 -23.50 -50.32
N GLU A 185 -6.15 -23.27 -49.17
CA GLU A 185 -6.51 -21.95 -48.64
C GLU A 185 -5.31 -21.19 -48.04
N ALA A 186 -4.19 -21.88 -47.82
CA ALA A 186 -2.99 -21.28 -47.26
C ALA A 186 -2.32 -20.31 -48.26
N PRO A 187 -1.50 -19.37 -47.75
CA PRO A 187 -0.68 -18.51 -48.60
C PRO A 187 0.19 -19.31 -49.57
N ALA A 188 0.49 -18.72 -50.74
CA ALA A 188 1.44 -19.32 -51.67
C ALA A 188 2.85 -19.40 -51.04
N PRO A 189 3.70 -20.34 -51.48
CA PRO A 189 5.11 -20.34 -51.10
C PRO A 189 5.78 -19.00 -51.38
N GLU A 190 6.72 -18.61 -50.52
CA GLU A 190 7.48 -17.35 -50.63
C GLU A 190 6.61 -16.10 -50.83
N SER A 191 5.45 -16.02 -50.15
CA SER A 191 4.50 -14.92 -50.31
C SER A 191 4.29 -14.04 -49.08
N LEU A 192 4.74 -14.50 -47.90
CA LEU A 192 4.56 -13.80 -46.63
C LEU A 192 5.76 -12.91 -46.29
N ASP A 193 5.46 -11.76 -45.70
CA ASP A 193 6.43 -10.87 -45.09
C ASP A 193 6.70 -11.25 -43.63
N TYR A 194 5.64 -11.60 -42.90
CA TYR A 194 5.69 -11.95 -41.48
C TYR A 194 4.89 -13.20 -41.16
N ILE A 195 5.43 -14.04 -40.28
CA ILE A 195 4.68 -15.10 -39.61
C ILE A 195 4.69 -14.80 -38.11
N VAL A 196 3.53 -14.85 -37.47
CA VAL A 196 3.36 -14.62 -36.04
C VAL A 196 2.94 -15.92 -35.36
N CYS A 197 3.74 -16.37 -34.40
CA CYS A 197 3.47 -17.54 -33.56
C CYS A 197 3.48 -17.12 -32.09
N ILE A 198 2.31 -17.14 -31.44
CA ILE A 198 2.17 -16.80 -30.01
C ILE A 198 1.59 -18.00 -29.27
N TYR A 199 2.42 -18.65 -28.45
CA TYR A 199 2.12 -19.89 -27.72
C TYR A 199 1.74 -21.07 -28.63
N VAL A 200 2.39 -21.16 -29.80
CA VAL A 200 2.08 -22.15 -30.84
C VAL A 200 3.05 -23.30 -30.79
N LEU A 201 4.36 -23.05 -30.86
CA LEU A 201 5.35 -24.12 -30.95
C LEU A 201 5.36 -24.95 -29.67
N SER A 202 5.12 -24.31 -28.52
CA SER A 202 4.99 -25.01 -27.25
C SER A 202 3.77 -25.94 -27.20
N ALA A 203 2.73 -25.71 -27.99
CA ALA A 203 1.56 -26.59 -28.02
C ALA A 203 1.75 -27.83 -28.90
N ILE A 204 2.88 -27.94 -29.61
CA ILE A 204 3.17 -29.01 -30.57
C ILE A 204 4.12 -30.02 -29.95
N HIS A 205 3.88 -31.31 -30.21
CA HIS A 205 4.80 -32.36 -29.81
C HIS A 205 6.19 -32.15 -30.42
N PRO A 206 7.30 -32.29 -29.66
CA PRO A 206 8.66 -32.00 -30.14
C PRO A 206 9.01 -32.64 -31.50
N ASP A 207 8.62 -33.89 -31.71
CA ASP A 207 8.85 -34.62 -32.96
C ASP A 207 8.20 -33.99 -34.20
N LYS A 208 7.13 -33.20 -34.01
CA LYS A 208 6.39 -32.56 -35.10
C LYS A 208 6.82 -31.12 -35.36
N ILE A 209 7.60 -30.50 -34.46
CA ILE A 209 7.99 -29.08 -34.57
C ILE A 209 8.81 -28.84 -35.85
N ARG A 210 9.75 -29.73 -36.19
CA ARG A 210 10.54 -29.60 -37.42
C ARG A 210 9.67 -29.57 -38.68
N LYS A 211 8.63 -30.41 -38.72
CA LYS A 211 7.68 -30.42 -39.84
C LYS A 211 6.85 -29.12 -39.88
N ALA A 212 6.38 -28.65 -38.73
CA ALA A 212 5.69 -27.36 -38.62
C ALA A 212 6.54 -26.19 -39.12
N LEU A 213 7.79 -26.08 -38.65
CA LEU A 213 8.72 -25.04 -39.07
C LEU A 213 9.02 -25.14 -40.56
N SER A 214 9.29 -26.34 -41.10
CA SER A 214 9.49 -26.54 -42.54
C SER A 214 8.34 -25.98 -43.37
N ASN A 215 7.09 -26.27 -42.97
CA ASN A 215 5.91 -25.77 -43.66
C ASN A 215 5.81 -24.24 -43.56
N LEU A 216 5.99 -23.66 -42.36
CA LEU A 216 5.91 -22.22 -42.14
C LEU A 216 7.00 -21.46 -42.91
N MET A 217 8.25 -21.90 -42.84
CA MET A 217 9.37 -21.23 -43.48
C MET A 217 9.26 -21.25 -45.01
N SER A 218 8.60 -22.28 -45.58
CA SER A 218 8.33 -22.32 -47.03
C SER A 218 7.40 -21.21 -47.53
N LEU A 219 6.62 -20.59 -46.63
CA LEU A 219 5.70 -19.50 -46.97
C LEU A 219 6.36 -18.12 -46.91
N LEU A 220 7.50 -17.98 -46.23
CA LEU A 220 8.21 -16.71 -46.09
C LEU A 220 8.98 -16.37 -47.36
N LYS A 221 8.90 -15.10 -47.79
CA LYS A 221 9.81 -14.54 -48.79
C LYS A 221 11.27 -14.59 -48.29
N PRO A 222 12.27 -14.59 -49.18
CA PRO A 222 13.64 -14.24 -48.79
C PRO A 222 13.67 -12.90 -48.02
N GLY A 223 14.18 -12.91 -46.79
CA GLY A 223 14.17 -11.74 -45.89
C GLY A 223 12.88 -11.55 -45.07
N GLY A 224 11.91 -12.46 -45.19
CA GLY A 224 10.73 -12.52 -44.32
C GLY A 224 11.09 -12.82 -42.86
N THR A 225 10.22 -12.45 -41.93
CA THR A 225 10.50 -12.53 -40.48
C THR A 225 9.50 -13.43 -39.75
N LEU A 226 10.01 -14.32 -38.89
CA LEU A 226 9.21 -15.05 -37.91
C LEU A 226 9.22 -14.30 -36.57
N LEU A 227 8.04 -13.97 -36.07
CA LEU A 227 7.81 -13.33 -34.77
C LEU A 227 7.26 -14.38 -33.81
N LEU A 228 8.01 -14.69 -32.75
CA LEU A 228 7.75 -15.83 -31.88
C LEU A 228 7.66 -15.39 -30.41
N LYS A 229 6.63 -15.87 -29.72
CA LYS A 229 6.50 -15.79 -28.25
C LYS A 229 5.97 -17.10 -27.72
N ASP A 230 6.79 -17.84 -26.98
CA ASP A 230 6.46 -19.17 -26.47
C ASP A 230 6.95 -19.36 -25.02
N TYR A 231 6.63 -20.51 -24.41
CA TYR A 231 7.03 -20.81 -23.04
C TYR A 231 8.51 -21.20 -22.94
N GLY A 232 9.23 -20.51 -22.06
CA GLY A 232 10.63 -20.81 -21.74
C GLY A 232 10.78 -21.75 -20.54
N ARG A 233 11.94 -22.38 -20.43
CA ARG A 233 12.33 -23.20 -19.29
C ARG A 233 12.18 -22.43 -17.97
N TYR A 234 11.64 -23.09 -16.96
CA TYR A 234 11.33 -22.54 -15.63
C TYR A 234 10.27 -21.44 -15.60
N ASP A 235 9.45 -21.31 -16.65
CA ASP A 235 8.24 -20.48 -16.57
C ASP A 235 7.42 -20.87 -15.33
N LEU A 236 6.80 -19.87 -14.68
CA LEU A 236 6.01 -20.09 -13.48
C LEU A 236 4.87 -21.10 -13.69
N THR A 237 4.38 -21.22 -14.93
CA THR A 237 3.43 -22.26 -15.34
C THR A 237 4.03 -23.66 -15.17
N GLN A 238 5.28 -23.87 -15.58
CA GLN A 238 6.01 -25.11 -15.40
C GLN A 238 6.19 -25.44 -13.92
N LEU A 239 6.68 -24.47 -13.14
CA LEU A 239 7.01 -24.66 -11.72
C LEU A 239 5.77 -24.95 -10.86
N ARG A 240 4.58 -24.55 -11.31
CA ARG A 240 3.31 -24.79 -10.62
C ARG A 240 2.65 -26.12 -10.95
N PHE A 241 3.15 -26.85 -11.95
CA PHE A 241 2.59 -28.15 -12.26
C PHE A 241 2.75 -29.10 -11.08
N LYS A 242 1.64 -29.75 -10.75
CA LYS A 242 1.56 -30.80 -9.74
C LYS A 242 1.84 -32.15 -10.39
N LYS A 243 1.74 -33.23 -9.60
CA LYS A 243 1.83 -34.61 -10.11
C LYS A 243 0.92 -34.86 -11.31
N ASP A 244 1.28 -35.85 -12.13
CA ASP A 244 0.51 -36.36 -13.27
C ASP A 244 0.32 -35.31 -14.39
N ARG A 245 1.36 -34.51 -14.64
CA ARG A 245 1.39 -33.46 -15.68
C ARG A 245 2.57 -33.54 -16.64
N LEU A 246 3.74 -33.99 -16.20
CA LEU A 246 4.90 -34.18 -17.06
C LEU A 246 4.70 -35.43 -17.93
N ILE A 247 4.80 -35.29 -19.25
CA ILE A 247 4.72 -36.41 -20.19
C ILE A 247 6.15 -36.96 -20.39
N GLU A 248 7.00 -36.21 -21.06
CA GLU A 248 8.39 -36.58 -21.33
C GLU A 248 9.27 -35.35 -21.54
N GLY A 249 10.56 -35.44 -21.20
CA GLY A 249 11.50 -34.33 -21.36
C GLY A 249 10.98 -33.01 -20.77
N ASN A 250 10.71 -32.04 -21.64
CA ASN A 250 10.15 -30.73 -21.30
C ASN A 250 8.67 -30.57 -21.74
N LEU A 251 8.00 -31.66 -22.14
CA LEU A 251 6.60 -31.70 -22.57
C LEU A 251 5.67 -32.05 -21.41
N TYR A 252 4.66 -31.22 -21.20
CA TYR A 252 3.65 -31.36 -20.16
C TYR A 252 2.24 -31.31 -20.74
N CYS A 253 1.25 -31.77 -19.98
CA CYS A 253 -0.16 -31.51 -20.22
C CYS A 253 -0.75 -30.55 -19.18
N ARG A 254 -1.65 -29.67 -19.64
CA ARG A 254 -2.40 -28.74 -18.81
C ARG A 254 -3.61 -29.40 -18.17
N GLY A 255 -4.31 -28.63 -17.33
CA GLY A 255 -5.52 -29.07 -16.63
C GLY A 255 -6.62 -29.61 -17.57
N ASP A 256 -6.76 -28.96 -18.72
CA ASP A 256 -7.70 -29.26 -19.80
C ASP A 256 -7.21 -30.34 -20.78
N GLY A 257 -6.01 -30.90 -20.57
CA GLY A 257 -5.40 -31.92 -21.41
C GLY A 257 -4.45 -31.38 -22.48
N THR A 258 -4.53 -30.08 -22.81
CA THR A 258 -3.70 -29.46 -23.86
C THR A 258 -2.21 -29.54 -23.56
N LEU A 259 -1.39 -29.65 -24.61
CA LEU A 259 0.05 -29.79 -24.49
C LEU A 259 0.76 -28.44 -24.25
N VAL A 260 1.90 -28.49 -23.56
CA VAL A 260 2.84 -27.37 -23.43
C VAL A 260 4.28 -27.88 -23.29
N TYR A 261 5.15 -27.42 -24.17
CA TYR A 261 6.59 -27.65 -24.16
C TYR A 261 7.31 -26.39 -23.67
N PHE A 262 8.34 -26.57 -22.84
CA PHE A 262 9.14 -25.46 -22.30
C PHE A 262 10.53 -25.47 -22.94
N PHE A 263 10.80 -24.48 -23.79
CA PHE A 263 12.04 -24.39 -24.55
C PHE A 263 13.21 -23.84 -23.73
N GLU A 264 14.40 -24.38 -23.97
CA GLU A 264 15.63 -23.66 -23.68
C GLU A 264 15.95 -22.69 -24.84
N MET A 265 16.61 -21.57 -24.54
CA MET A 265 16.87 -20.54 -25.56
C MET A 265 17.80 -21.08 -26.66
N GLU A 266 18.84 -21.78 -26.25
CA GLU A 266 19.85 -22.38 -27.11
C GLU A 266 19.24 -23.47 -28.01
N GLU A 267 18.31 -24.25 -27.48
CA GLU A 267 17.55 -25.26 -28.22
C GLU A 267 16.70 -24.62 -29.33
N LEU A 268 15.97 -23.56 -29.00
CA LEU A 268 15.10 -22.87 -29.95
C LEU A 268 15.91 -22.16 -31.05
N GLU A 269 17.02 -21.51 -30.69
CA GLU A 269 17.93 -20.86 -31.63
C GLU A 269 18.54 -21.88 -32.60
N ALA A 270 19.04 -23.01 -32.09
CA ALA A 270 19.58 -24.07 -32.92
C ALA A 270 18.53 -24.63 -33.90
N LEU A 271 17.32 -24.90 -33.41
CA LEU A 271 16.22 -25.45 -34.21
C LEU A 271 15.81 -24.51 -35.36
N LEU A 272 15.71 -23.21 -35.12
CA LEU A 272 15.40 -22.24 -36.17
C LEU A 272 16.56 -22.07 -37.16
N GLY A 273 17.80 -22.18 -36.68
CA GLY A 273 19.00 -22.16 -37.51
C GLY A 273 19.04 -23.28 -38.56
N GLU A 274 18.48 -24.47 -38.26
CA GLU A 274 18.33 -25.58 -39.22
C GLU A 274 17.56 -25.17 -40.49
N PHE A 275 16.69 -24.16 -40.40
CA PHE A 275 15.85 -23.66 -41.51
C PHE A 275 16.38 -22.36 -42.14
N GLY A 276 17.64 -22.00 -41.88
CA GLY A 276 18.27 -20.80 -42.46
C GLY A 276 17.82 -19.47 -41.85
N MET A 277 17.07 -19.52 -40.73
CA MET A 277 16.65 -18.32 -40.01
C MET A 277 17.83 -17.73 -39.24
N LYS A 278 17.97 -16.42 -39.29
CA LYS A 278 18.98 -15.68 -38.51
C LYS A 278 18.31 -14.98 -37.34
N LYS A 279 18.85 -15.16 -36.14
CA LYS A 279 18.39 -14.46 -34.94
C LYS A 279 18.57 -12.95 -35.13
N LYS A 280 17.45 -12.22 -35.15
CA LYS A 280 17.43 -10.75 -35.10
C LYS A 280 17.43 -10.26 -33.65
N VAL A 281 16.50 -10.77 -32.84
CA VAL A 281 16.32 -10.44 -31.42
C VAL A 281 15.82 -11.68 -30.68
N MET A 282 16.29 -11.91 -29.44
CA MET A 282 15.78 -12.95 -28.54
C MET A 282 15.85 -12.47 -27.09
N HIS A 283 14.74 -12.54 -26.37
CA HIS A 283 14.60 -12.04 -25.00
C HIS A 283 13.81 -13.00 -24.12
N VAL A 284 14.04 -12.92 -22.81
CA VAL A 284 13.26 -13.64 -21.78
C VAL A 284 12.47 -12.63 -20.97
N ASP A 285 11.14 -12.78 -20.94
CA ASP A 285 10.25 -11.91 -20.17
C ASP A 285 10.25 -12.31 -18.68
N ARG A 286 11.07 -11.62 -17.87
CA ARG A 286 11.20 -11.88 -16.43
C ARG A 286 10.26 -10.97 -15.63
N ARG A 287 9.15 -11.52 -15.12
CA ARG A 287 8.18 -10.77 -14.31
C ARG A 287 8.05 -11.29 -12.90
N LEU A 288 8.14 -10.39 -11.92
CA LEU A 288 7.76 -10.67 -10.53
C LEU A 288 6.30 -10.28 -10.32
N ILE A 289 5.45 -11.21 -9.89
CA ILE A 289 4.04 -10.93 -9.53
C ILE A 289 3.90 -10.88 -8.02
N VAL A 290 3.34 -9.79 -7.49
CA VAL A 290 3.29 -9.51 -6.06
C VAL A 290 1.88 -9.70 -5.52
N ASN A 291 1.72 -10.67 -4.61
CA ASN A 291 0.47 -10.86 -3.89
C ASN A 291 0.36 -9.87 -2.71
N ARG A 292 -0.31 -8.74 -2.94
CA ARG A 292 -0.52 -7.70 -1.94
C ARG A 292 -1.35 -8.12 -0.73
N ALA A 293 -2.12 -9.22 -0.80
CA ALA A 293 -2.82 -9.75 0.36
C ALA A 293 -1.87 -10.21 1.49
N LYS A 294 -0.57 -10.37 1.20
CA LYS A 294 0.47 -10.61 2.22
C LYS A 294 0.73 -9.41 3.14
N GLN A 295 0.34 -8.17 2.77
CA GLN A 295 0.39 -7.02 3.68
C GLN A 295 -0.79 -7.01 4.67
N ASN A 296 -0.89 -8.03 5.53
CA ASN A 296 -1.89 -8.02 6.60
C ASN A 296 -1.45 -7.13 7.78
N LYS A 297 -1.44 -5.81 7.55
CA LYS A 297 -1.02 -4.80 8.53
C LYS A 297 -1.80 -4.92 9.84
N LYS A 298 -3.10 -5.24 9.78
CA LYS A 298 -3.96 -5.44 10.96
C LYS A 298 -3.48 -6.64 11.81
N ALA A 299 -3.18 -7.78 11.18
CA ALA A 299 -2.68 -8.96 11.88
C ALA A 299 -1.27 -8.75 12.44
N LEU A 300 -0.38 -8.10 11.68
CA LEU A 300 0.97 -7.78 12.14
C LEU A 300 0.94 -6.84 13.36
N LEU A 301 0.16 -5.76 13.27
CA LEU A 301 -0.01 -4.82 14.38
C LEU A 301 -0.54 -5.53 15.63
N ARG A 302 -1.56 -6.38 15.48
CA ARG A 302 -2.10 -7.19 16.57
C ARG A 302 -1.03 -8.08 17.19
N LEU A 303 -0.26 -8.80 16.39
CA LEU A 303 0.79 -9.69 16.88
C LEU A 303 1.85 -8.90 17.65
N SER A 304 2.26 -7.73 17.15
CA SER A 304 3.19 -6.84 17.84
C SER A 304 2.62 -6.33 19.16
N CYS A 305 1.36 -5.86 19.20
CA CYS A 305 0.69 -5.42 20.43
C CYS A 305 0.69 -6.53 21.48
N GLU A 306 0.18 -7.70 21.10
CA GLU A 306 0.00 -8.83 22.02
C GLU A 306 1.35 -9.39 22.49
N SER A 307 2.38 -9.42 21.62
CA SER A 307 3.71 -9.87 22.03
C SER A 307 4.35 -8.90 23.04
N LEU A 308 4.27 -7.60 22.78
CA LEU A 308 4.82 -6.60 23.69
C LEU A 308 4.08 -6.59 25.03
N LYS A 309 2.77 -6.89 25.07
CA LYS A 309 1.96 -6.92 26.30
C LYS A 309 2.54 -7.81 27.40
N PHE A 310 3.16 -8.92 27.00
CA PHE A 310 3.78 -9.87 27.92
C PHE A 310 5.29 -9.65 28.07
N ARG A 311 5.84 -8.54 27.54
CA ARG A 311 7.27 -8.20 27.63
C ARG A 311 7.82 -8.28 29.05
N PRO A 312 7.18 -7.77 30.12
CA PRO A 312 7.73 -7.90 31.47
C PRO A 312 8.01 -9.36 31.88
N VAL A 313 7.14 -10.29 31.47
CA VAL A 313 7.34 -11.73 31.71
C VAL A 313 8.47 -12.26 30.82
N PHE A 314 8.48 -11.87 29.55
CA PHE A 314 9.49 -12.32 28.59
C PHE A 314 10.90 -11.84 28.95
N ASP A 315 11.03 -10.64 29.48
CA ASP A 315 12.29 -10.09 29.99
C ASP A 315 12.80 -10.90 31.19
N GLU A 316 11.93 -11.33 32.10
CA GLU A 316 12.30 -12.25 33.19
C GLU A 316 12.69 -13.63 32.66
N ILE A 317 11.94 -14.19 31.69
CA ILE A 317 12.26 -15.47 31.05
C ILE A 317 13.64 -15.42 30.39
N LEU A 318 13.99 -14.31 29.73
CA LEU A 318 15.29 -14.13 29.08
C LEU A 318 16.46 -13.88 30.05
N LYS A 319 16.23 -13.78 31.37
CA LYS A 319 17.30 -13.82 32.37
C LYS A 319 17.81 -15.24 32.61
N ASP A 320 17.02 -16.27 32.29
CA ASP A 320 17.45 -17.65 32.37
C ASP A 320 18.62 -17.92 31.40
N LYS A 321 19.68 -18.59 31.91
CA LYS A 321 20.94 -18.79 31.17
C LYS A 321 20.78 -19.67 29.93
N GLU A 322 19.83 -20.60 29.93
CA GLU A 322 19.57 -21.48 28.80
C GLU A 322 18.73 -20.77 27.74
N LEU A 323 17.68 -20.07 28.16
CA LEU A 323 16.75 -19.37 27.28
C LEU A 323 17.41 -18.17 26.60
N ARG A 324 18.29 -17.45 27.30
CA ARG A 324 19.05 -16.32 26.72
C ARG A 324 19.92 -16.73 25.52
N LYS A 325 20.34 -18.00 25.42
CA LYS A 325 21.15 -18.50 24.29
C LYS A 325 20.39 -18.47 22.96
N MET A 326 19.05 -18.43 22.97
CA MET A 326 18.25 -18.30 21.74
C MET A 326 18.60 -17.05 20.94
N LYS A 327 19.05 -15.98 21.62
CA LYS A 327 19.49 -14.74 20.97
C LYS A 327 20.67 -14.95 20.01
N ASN A 328 21.49 -15.97 20.26
CA ASN A 328 22.68 -16.29 19.46
C ASN A 328 22.40 -17.29 18.34
N ASP A 329 21.16 -17.78 18.19
CA ASP A 329 20.81 -18.68 17.10
C ASP A 329 20.91 -17.92 15.76
N PRO A 330 21.53 -18.49 14.71
CA PRO A 330 21.66 -17.82 13.41
C PRO A 330 20.32 -17.36 12.82
N ASN A 331 19.25 -18.11 13.12
CA ASN A 331 17.90 -17.82 12.68
C ASN A 331 17.27 -16.60 13.39
N ILE A 332 17.75 -16.28 14.59
CA ILE A 332 17.29 -15.14 15.39
C ILE A 332 18.17 -13.91 15.17
N ASN A 333 19.45 -14.13 14.87
CA ASN A 333 20.44 -13.10 14.54
C ASN A 333 20.45 -11.93 15.54
N GLY A 334 20.38 -12.23 16.84
CA GLY A 334 20.40 -11.21 17.90
C GLY A 334 19.08 -10.46 18.12
N SER A 335 18.03 -10.70 17.35
CA SER A 335 16.76 -10.00 17.46
C SER A 335 15.96 -10.43 18.69
N VAL A 336 15.81 -9.54 19.67
CA VAL A 336 15.01 -9.78 20.88
C VAL A 336 13.52 -9.70 20.56
N ASP A 337 13.12 -8.82 19.66
CA ASP A 337 11.71 -8.65 19.27
C ASP A 337 11.16 -9.91 18.61
N LEU A 338 11.98 -10.58 17.78
CA LEU A 338 11.60 -11.86 17.18
C LEU A 338 11.42 -12.94 18.25
N LEU A 339 12.26 -12.94 19.30
CA LEU A 339 12.09 -13.85 20.43
C LEU A 339 10.79 -13.57 21.18
N TYR A 340 10.42 -12.31 21.40
CA TYR A 340 9.13 -11.98 22.03
C TYR A 340 7.95 -12.54 21.23
N VAL A 341 7.97 -12.41 19.91
CA VAL A 341 6.91 -12.97 19.05
C VAL A 341 6.85 -14.49 19.16
N LEU A 342 8.00 -15.17 19.11
CA LEU A 342 8.05 -16.63 19.24
C LEU A 342 7.58 -17.09 20.63
N MET A 343 8.01 -16.42 21.70
CA MET A 343 7.58 -16.71 23.08
C MET A 343 6.08 -16.47 23.26
N TYR A 344 5.55 -15.38 22.71
CA TYR A 344 4.11 -15.13 22.68
C TYR A 344 3.35 -16.27 22.00
N GLU A 345 3.71 -16.65 20.78
CA GLU A 345 3.03 -17.73 20.06
C GLU A 345 3.19 -19.12 20.72
N THR A 346 4.16 -19.27 21.62
CA THR A 346 4.44 -20.49 22.38
C THR A 346 3.65 -20.57 23.68
N LEU A 347 3.58 -19.46 24.42
CA LEU A 347 3.02 -19.42 25.78
C LEU A 347 1.57 -18.92 25.82
N VAL A 348 1.16 -18.13 24.82
CA VAL A 348 -0.14 -17.45 24.80
C VAL A 348 -0.91 -17.72 23.51
N GLY A 349 -0.26 -17.53 22.37
CA GLY A 349 -0.84 -17.66 21.04
C GLY A 349 -0.95 -19.10 20.54
N SER A 350 -1.14 -19.24 19.23
CA SER A 350 -1.33 -20.53 18.55
C SER A 350 -0.77 -20.56 17.13
N GLY A 351 -0.02 -19.52 16.75
CA GLY A 351 0.51 -19.27 15.42
C GLY A 351 1.82 -19.99 15.09
N LEU A 352 2.43 -20.75 16.02
CA LEU A 352 3.66 -21.50 15.75
C LEU A 352 3.52 -22.51 14.60
N ASN A 353 2.32 -23.00 14.31
CA ASN A 353 2.06 -23.90 13.19
C ASN A 353 2.19 -23.22 11.81
N ARG A 354 2.13 -21.89 11.77
CA ARG A 354 2.31 -21.06 10.56
C ARG A 354 3.75 -20.57 10.40
N CYS A 355 4.63 -20.89 11.36
CA CYS A 355 6.03 -20.51 11.37
C CYS A 355 6.87 -21.46 10.50
N SER A 356 7.98 -20.98 9.94
CA SER A 356 8.93 -21.84 9.21
C SER A 356 9.54 -22.88 10.17
N GLN A 357 10.01 -24.02 9.62
CA GLN A 357 10.56 -25.09 10.46
C GLN A 357 11.85 -24.63 11.17
N GLU A 358 12.64 -23.80 10.52
CA GLU A 358 13.87 -23.21 11.05
C GLU A 358 13.56 -22.39 12.31
N MET A 359 12.64 -21.43 12.23
CA MET A 359 12.24 -20.61 13.38
C MET A 359 11.57 -21.43 14.48
N LYS A 360 10.69 -22.36 14.09
CA LYS A 360 9.99 -23.23 15.04
C LYS A 360 10.98 -24.09 15.83
N SER A 361 12.08 -24.52 15.22
CA SER A 361 13.10 -25.34 15.87
C SER A 361 13.84 -24.61 16.98
N VAL A 362 14.07 -23.28 16.84
CA VAL A 362 14.77 -22.46 17.84
C VAL A 362 14.06 -22.50 19.19
N ILE A 363 12.72 -22.38 19.15
CA ILE A 363 11.90 -22.28 20.36
C ILE A 363 11.43 -23.64 20.87
N SER A 364 11.13 -24.58 19.96
CA SER A 364 10.57 -25.89 20.34
C SER A 364 11.53 -26.70 21.21
N ARG A 365 12.85 -26.56 21.00
CA ARG A 365 13.89 -27.21 21.83
C ARG A 365 13.91 -26.73 23.29
N ARG A 366 13.39 -25.54 23.55
CA ARG A 366 13.44 -24.85 24.86
C ARG A 366 12.07 -24.57 25.44
N ALA A 367 11.01 -25.03 24.78
CA ALA A 367 9.62 -24.77 25.17
C ALA A 367 9.28 -25.31 26.56
N THR A 368 9.85 -26.46 26.95
CA THR A 368 9.65 -27.04 28.28
C THR A 368 10.23 -26.13 29.36
N ARG A 369 11.51 -25.76 29.24
CA ARG A 369 12.18 -24.85 30.19
C ARG A 369 11.47 -23.50 30.28
N MET A 370 11.03 -22.96 29.14
CA MET A 370 10.27 -21.72 29.10
C MET A 370 8.97 -21.78 29.89
N LYS A 371 8.21 -22.88 29.79
CA LYS A 371 6.98 -23.10 30.56
C LYS A 371 7.26 -23.28 32.05
N GLU A 372 8.40 -23.88 32.43
CA GLU A 372 8.81 -23.99 33.83
C GLU A 372 9.10 -22.61 34.44
N VAL A 373 9.89 -21.78 33.75
CA VAL A 373 10.21 -20.42 34.22
C VAL A 373 8.95 -19.56 34.28
N GLU A 374 8.03 -19.68 33.30
CA GLU A 374 6.74 -18.99 33.36
C GLU A 374 5.90 -19.42 34.57
N LYS A 375 5.88 -20.72 34.88
CA LYS A 375 5.18 -21.25 36.05
C LYS A 375 5.78 -20.74 37.38
N GLU A 376 7.10 -20.67 37.47
CA GLU A 376 7.81 -20.08 38.62
C GLU A 376 7.41 -18.61 38.81
N LEU A 377 7.42 -17.82 37.72
CA LEU A 377 6.96 -16.42 37.75
C LEU A 377 5.47 -16.30 38.11
N GLY A 378 4.65 -17.23 37.62
CA GLY A 378 3.22 -17.30 37.93
C GLY A 378 2.94 -17.51 39.42
N ALA A 379 3.75 -18.30 40.12
CA ALA A 379 3.64 -18.50 41.57
C ALA A 379 3.89 -17.20 42.36
N ASP A 380 4.73 -16.31 41.83
CA ASP A 380 5.04 -15.00 42.42
C ASP A 380 4.06 -13.88 41.98
N GLY A 381 3.00 -14.21 41.23
CA GLY A 381 2.08 -13.22 40.67
C GLY A 381 2.68 -12.39 39.52
N ARG A 382 3.81 -12.82 38.95
CA ARG A 382 4.54 -12.15 37.87
C ARG A 382 4.44 -12.88 36.52
N GLY A 383 3.63 -13.93 36.44
CA GLY A 383 3.42 -14.74 35.23
C GLY A 383 2.36 -14.17 34.29
N ILE A 384 2.03 -14.91 33.23
CA ILE A 384 1.09 -14.46 32.19
C ILE A 384 -0.32 -14.23 32.76
N LYS A 385 -0.72 -15.07 33.73
CA LYS A 385 -2.05 -15.03 34.34
C LYS A 385 -2.34 -13.68 35.02
N SER A 386 -1.38 -13.09 35.73
CA SER A 386 -1.60 -11.82 36.44
C SER A 386 -1.78 -10.65 35.47
N ILE A 387 -1.10 -10.67 34.32
CA ILE A 387 -1.31 -9.68 33.26
C ILE A 387 -2.71 -9.81 32.65
N LYS A 388 -3.18 -11.05 32.40
CA LYS A 388 -4.55 -11.29 31.89
C LYS A 388 -5.62 -10.89 32.91
N GLU A 389 -5.44 -11.23 34.17
CA GLU A 389 -6.38 -10.87 35.25
C GLU A 389 -6.43 -9.35 35.49
N ALA A 390 -5.30 -8.65 35.40
CA ALA A 390 -5.25 -7.20 35.47
C ALA A 390 -6.02 -6.54 34.31
N GLU A 391 -6.01 -7.15 33.12
CA GLU A 391 -6.76 -6.68 31.97
C GLU A 391 -8.27 -6.99 32.06
N GLU A 392 -8.63 -8.20 32.54
CA GLU A 392 -10.03 -8.58 32.77
C GLU A 392 -10.67 -7.78 33.92
N GLY A 393 -9.88 -7.43 34.94
CA GLY A 393 -10.30 -6.58 36.06
C GLY A 393 -10.38 -5.08 35.71
N ALA A 394 -9.66 -4.63 34.69
CA ALA A 394 -9.79 -3.29 34.16
C ALA A 394 -11.10 -3.17 33.36
N LYS A 395 -12.10 -2.46 33.88
CA LYS A 395 -13.30 -2.10 33.09
C LYS A 395 -12.84 -1.50 31.77
N LYS A 396 -13.12 -2.20 30.66
CA LYS A 396 -12.76 -1.78 29.31
C LYS A 396 -13.35 -0.39 29.07
N ILE A 397 -12.49 0.61 29.02
CA ILE A 397 -12.92 1.99 28.79
C ILE A 397 -13.39 2.10 27.35
N VAL A 398 -14.67 2.44 27.17
CA VAL A 398 -15.30 2.55 25.85
C VAL A 398 -15.41 4.02 25.49
N ILE A 399 -14.49 4.49 24.66
CA ILE A 399 -14.49 5.84 24.08
C ILE A 399 -15.29 5.81 22.76
N PRO A 400 -16.24 6.73 22.53
CA PRO A 400 -16.97 6.81 21.26
C PRO A 400 -16.06 7.25 20.12
N ARG A 401 -16.54 7.19 18.88
CA ARG A 401 -15.80 7.71 17.74
C ARG A 401 -16.17 9.17 17.49
N TYR A 402 -15.19 10.05 17.55
CA TYR A 402 -15.37 11.47 17.28
C TYR A 402 -14.96 11.80 15.85
N ALA A 403 -15.83 12.50 15.12
CA ALA A 403 -15.53 13.00 13.78
C ALA A 403 -16.01 14.44 13.63
N ARG A 404 -15.10 15.34 13.26
CA ARG A 404 -15.40 16.75 13.01
C ARG A 404 -15.86 16.93 11.58
N ILE A 405 -16.94 17.69 11.37
CA ILE A 405 -17.38 18.12 10.05
C ILE A 405 -16.34 19.08 9.48
N ASN A 406 -15.83 18.79 8.28
CA ASN A 406 -14.88 19.66 7.61
C ASN A 406 -15.59 20.80 6.87
N THR A 407 -15.89 21.88 7.59
CA THR A 407 -16.62 23.05 7.04
C THR A 407 -15.95 23.74 5.84
N LEU A 408 -14.68 23.42 5.55
CA LEU A 408 -13.97 23.93 4.37
C LEU A 408 -14.36 23.22 3.06
N LYS A 409 -15.01 22.05 3.15
CA LYS A 409 -15.44 21.27 1.98
C LYS A 409 -16.93 21.38 1.68
N TRP A 410 -17.72 21.71 2.69
CA TRP A 410 -19.19 21.67 2.66
C TRP A 410 -19.74 22.30 3.93
N THR A 411 -21.00 22.69 3.89
CA THR A 411 -21.73 23.26 5.02
C THR A 411 -22.14 22.18 6.03
N VAL A 412 -22.48 22.62 7.25
CA VAL A 412 -22.98 21.71 8.30
C VAL A 412 -24.32 21.11 7.88
N GLU A 413 -25.18 21.89 7.23
CA GLU A 413 -26.48 21.48 6.73
C GLU A 413 -26.35 20.39 5.66
N GLU A 414 -25.45 20.57 4.69
CA GLU A 414 -25.15 19.55 3.68
C GLU A 414 -24.62 18.27 4.33
N ALA A 415 -23.76 18.41 5.36
CA ALA A 415 -23.21 17.27 6.08
C ALA A 415 -24.28 16.44 6.78
N LEU A 416 -25.13 17.08 7.57
CA LEU A 416 -26.20 16.40 8.31
C LEU A 416 -27.23 15.79 7.35
N LYS A 417 -27.63 16.51 6.29
CA LYS A 417 -28.56 16.00 5.28
C LYS A 417 -28.01 14.77 4.54
N THR A 418 -26.72 14.76 4.24
CA THR A 418 -26.08 13.62 3.58
C THR A 418 -26.03 12.41 4.51
N LEU A 419 -25.69 12.62 5.79
CA LEU A 419 -25.74 11.56 6.80
C LEU A 419 -27.17 10.98 6.93
N GLU A 420 -28.20 11.81 7.00
CA GLU A 420 -29.60 11.33 7.03
C GLU A 420 -29.99 10.54 5.77
N THR A 421 -29.52 10.97 4.60
CA THR A 421 -29.76 10.26 3.32
C THR A 421 -29.07 8.89 3.30
N GLU A 422 -27.96 8.74 4.01
CA GLU A 422 -27.26 7.46 4.22
C GLU A 422 -27.75 6.70 5.45
N GLU A 423 -29.00 6.98 5.87
CA GLU A 423 -29.73 6.28 6.92
C GLU A 423 -29.14 6.44 8.35
N TRP A 424 -28.24 7.41 8.56
CA TRP A 424 -27.78 7.75 9.90
C TRP A 424 -28.89 8.44 10.71
N LYS A 425 -29.04 8.03 11.97
CA LYS A 425 -30.02 8.59 12.91
C LYS A 425 -29.36 9.68 13.76
N ILE A 426 -29.60 10.93 13.42
CA ILE A 426 -29.10 12.08 14.17
C ILE A 426 -30.06 12.35 15.34
N LEU A 427 -29.64 12.02 16.56
CA LEU A 427 -30.48 12.06 17.77
C LEU A 427 -30.43 13.39 18.54
N GLY A 428 -29.79 14.41 17.98
CA GLY A 428 -29.62 15.73 18.58
C GLY A 428 -28.29 15.88 19.33
N THR A 429 -28.25 16.80 20.30
CA THR A 429 -27.05 17.07 21.10
C THR A 429 -26.94 16.11 22.29
N ALA A 430 -25.76 15.52 22.51
CA ALA A 430 -25.56 14.58 23.61
C ALA A 430 -25.70 15.26 24.98
N SER A 431 -26.31 14.55 25.95
CA SER A 431 -26.39 15.00 27.34
C SER A 431 -25.03 14.85 28.04
N VAL A 432 -24.64 15.88 28.81
CA VAL A 432 -23.40 15.89 29.61
C VAL A 432 -23.54 15.03 30.88
N GLU A 433 -24.70 15.06 31.55
CA GLU A 433 -24.91 14.40 32.86
C GLU A 433 -24.89 12.87 32.78
N LYS A 434 -25.34 12.30 31.66
CA LYS A 434 -25.43 10.84 31.44
C LYS A 434 -24.60 10.38 30.25
N PHE A 435 -23.54 11.11 29.93
CA PHE A 435 -22.74 10.84 28.74
C PHE A 435 -22.18 9.40 28.67
N PRO A 436 -21.67 8.80 29.77
CA PRO A 436 -21.21 7.41 29.72
C PRO A 436 -22.30 6.38 29.46
N GLU A 437 -23.48 6.57 30.07
CA GLU A 437 -24.64 5.70 29.83
C GLU A 437 -25.16 5.84 28.40
N LEU A 438 -25.16 7.06 27.86
CA LEU A 438 -25.52 7.33 26.47
C LEU A 438 -24.59 6.55 25.53
N VAL A 439 -23.26 6.75 25.64
CA VAL A 439 -22.28 6.09 24.77
C VAL A 439 -22.34 4.57 24.86
N ALA A 440 -22.53 4.02 26.06
CA ALA A 440 -22.61 2.57 26.26
C ALA A 440 -23.82 1.92 25.55
N ASN A 441 -24.90 2.69 25.32
CA ASN A 441 -26.14 2.22 24.70
C ASN A 441 -26.33 2.68 23.25
N MET A 442 -25.37 3.43 22.69
CA MET A 442 -25.44 3.90 21.29
C MET A 442 -25.44 2.72 20.31
N LYS A 443 -26.34 2.77 19.32
CA LYS A 443 -26.35 1.83 18.19
C LYS A 443 -25.41 2.30 17.08
N GLU A 444 -25.00 1.36 16.22
CA GLU A 444 -24.01 1.62 15.17
C GLU A 444 -24.46 2.68 14.14
N ASP A 445 -25.76 2.90 13.98
CA ASP A 445 -26.39 3.86 13.07
C ASP A 445 -26.76 5.20 13.74
N GLU A 446 -26.45 5.39 15.02
CA GLU A 446 -26.82 6.59 15.79
C GLU A 446 -25.67 7.60 15.87
N ILE A 447 -26.02 8.87 15.69
CA ILE A 447 -25.11 10.02 15.79
C ILE A 447 -25.66 11.01 16.80
N TYR A 448 -24.78 11.54 17.65
CA TYR A 448 -25.06 12.74 18.44
C TYR A 448 -24.13 13.88 18.05
N LYS A 449 -24.61 15.11 18.22
CA LYS A 449 -23.77 16.32 18.20
C LYS A 449 -23.10 16.50 19.55
N ASP A 450 -21.83 16.90 19.54
CA ASP A 450 -21.11 17.19 20.76
C ASP A 450 -21.68 18.44 21.46
N PRO A 451 -21.84 18.42 22.80
CA PRO A 451 -22.38 19.57 23.54
C PRO A 451 -21.35 20.70 23.76
N HIS A 452 -20.05 20.43 23.60
CA HIS A 452 -18.99 21.40 23.93
C HIS A 452 -18.31 21.98 22.69
N VAL A 453 -18.02 21.14 21.70
CA VAL A 453 -17.27 21.52 20.50
C VAL A 453 -18.21 21.59 19.30
N GLU A 454 -18.30 22.77 18.70
CA GLU A 454 -19.11 22.99 17.50
C GLU A 454 -18.64 22.07 16.35
N ASN A 455 -19.59 21.58 15.55
CA ASN A 455 -19.33 20.76 14.36
C ASN A 455 -18.62 19.43 14.63
N LEU A 456 -18.61 18.96 15.89
CA LEU A 456 -18.12 17.66 16.27
C LEU A 456 -19.28 16.67 16.42
N LEU A 457 -19.17 15.53 15.76
CA LEU A 457 -20.12 14.43 15.81
C LEU A 457 -19.56 13.26 16.63
N ILE A 458 -20.47 12.56 17.30
CA ILE A 458 -20.21 11.42 18.17
C ILE A 458 -20.90 10.21 17.55
N PHE A 459 -20.10 9.19 17.25
CA PHE A 459 -20.51 7.92 16.67
C PHE A 459 -20.27 6.78 17.66
N ALA A 460 -20.99 5.68 17.47
CA ALA A 460 -20.86 4.51 18.32
C ALA A 460 -19.42 3.95 18.35
N PRO A 461 -18.96 3.42 19.49
CA PRO A 461 -17.58 2.93 19.66
C PRO A 461 -17.26 1.69 18.81
N ASN A 462 -18.27 0.87 18.52
CA ASN A 462 -18.18 -0.42 17.82
C ASN A 462 -18.35 -0.35 16.29
N ILE A 463 -18.52 0.85 15.74
CA ILE A 463 -18.61 1.07 14.29
C ILE A 463 -17.47 0.38 13.53
N GLN A 464 -17.84 -0.47 12.57
CA GLN A 464 -16.90 -1.22 11.75
C GLN A 464 -16.43 -0.39 10.56
N ASN A 465 -15.16 -0.56 10.16
CA ASN A 465 -14.56 0.04 8.97
C ASN A 465 -14.74 1.58 8.83
N PHE A 466 -14.90 2.31 9.93
CA PHE A 466 -15.18 3.76 9.87
C PHE A 466 -14.08 4.59 9.20
N HIS A 467 -12.83 4.11 9.20
CA HIS A 467 -11.73 4.74 8.46
C HIS A 467 -11.88 4.64 6.93
N GLU A 468 -12.62 3.63 6.45
CA GLU A 468 -12.90 3.34 5.03
C GLU A 468 -14.23 3.97 4.60
N TYR A 469 -14.98 4.57 5.53
CA TYR A 469 -16.19 5.32 5.20
C TYR A 469 -15.83 6.51 4.31
N TRP A 470 -16.52 6.65 3.18
CA TRP A 470 -16.11 7.56 2.11
C TRP A 470 -15.98 9.02 2.57
N MET A 471 -16.84 9.49 3.49
CA MET A 471 -16.74 10.83 4.06
C MET A 471 -15.45 11.03 4.85
N VAL A 472 -15.00 10.00 5.56
CA VAL A 472 -13.74 10.02 6.32
C VAL A 472 -12.55 9.91 5.37
N GLU A 473 -12.58 8.96 4.43
CA GLU A 473 -11.53 8.75 3.44
C GLU A 473 -11.27 10.02 2.62
N GLN A 474 -12.34 10.66 2.17
CA GLN A 474 -12.30 11.89 1.38
C GLN A 474 -12.22 13.17 2.23
N ARG A 475 -12.13 13.06 3.57
CA ARG A 475 -11.98 14.22 4.50
C ARG A 475 -13.15 15.21 4.50
N TYR A 476 -14.36 14.76 4.18
CA TYR A 476 -15.59 15.48 4.52
C TYR A 476 -15.89 15.40 6.03
N LEU A 477 -15.53 14.28 6.65
CA LEU A 477 -15.39 14.10 8.09
C LEU A 477 -13.91 13.88 8.44
N ILE A 478 -13.48 14.49 9.54
CA ILE A 478 -12.10 14.38 10.04
C ILE A 478 -12.14 13.69 11.40
N LEU A 479 -11.59 12.48 11.50
CA LEU A 479 -11.52 11.74 12.76
C LEU A 479 -10.56 12.43 13.73
N GLN A 480 -11.09 13.00 14.80
CA GLN A 480 -10.33 13.74 15.79
C GLN A 480 -10.96 13.56 17.15
N ASP A 481 -10.18 13.09 18.13
CA ASP A 481 -10.61 13.01 19.52
C ASP A 481 -11.13 14.37 20.03
N LYS A 482 -12.21 14.36 20.81
CA LYS A 482 -12.86 15.57 21.33
C LYS A 482 -11.91 16.47 22.12
N ALA A 483 -11.05 15.90 22.98
CA ALA A 483 -10.11 16.69 23.76
C ALA A 483 -9.04 17.35 22.86
N SER A 484 -8.63 16.66 21.79
CA SER A 484 -7.74 17.21 20.75
C SER A 484 -8.37 18.35 19.93
N CYS A 485 -9.69 18.52 19.99
CA CYS A 485 -10.38 19.64 19.36
C CYS A 485 -10.34 20.92 20.21
N LEU A 486 -10.21 20.80 21.53
CA LEU A 486 -10.25 21.91 22.48
C LEU A 486 -9.21 23.01 22.20
N PRO A 487 -7.95 22.74 21.82
CA PRO A 487 -6.97 23.80 21.65
C PRO A 487 -7.32 24.82 20.57
N ALA A 488 -7.73 24.36 19.39
CA ALA A 488 -8.15 25.24 18.31
C ALA A 488 -9.50 25.92 18.63
N PHE A 489 -10.44 25.17 19.21
CA PHE A 489 -11.76 25.67 19.62
C PHE A 489 -11.64 26.81 20.65
N LEU A 490 -10.85 26.62 21.71
CA LEU A 490 -10.66 27.62 22.77
C LEU A 490 -9.77 28.79 22.34
N LEU A 491 -8.88 28.56 21.37
CA LEU A 491 -8.13 29.65 20.75
C LEU A 491 -9.09 30.63 20.06
N ASN A 492 -10.13 30.09 19.40
CA ASN A 492 -11.17 30.82 18.68
C ASN A 492 -10.59 31.99 17.83
N PRO A 493 -9.68 31.70 16.89
CA PRO A 493 -9.07 32.72 16.06
C PRO A 493 -10.11 33.33 15.11
N ARG A 494 -10.13 34.66 15.01
CA ARG A 494 -11.06 35.35 14.11
C ARG A 494 -10.66 35.13 12.64
N PRO A 495 -11.62 34.98 11.71
CA PRO A 495 -11.33 35.03 10.27
C PRO A 495 -10.47 36.26 9.91
N GLY A 496 -9.48 36.05 9.05
CA GLY A 496 -8.51 37.06 8.63
C GLY A 496 -7.31 37.26 9.57
N SER A 497 -7.30 36.64 10.76
CA SER A 497 -6.18 36.72 11.69
C SER A 497 -5.02 35.79 11.30
N GLN A 498 -3.89 35.90 12.02
CA GLN A 498 -2.79 34.95 11.86
C GLN A 498 -2.57 34.10 13.12
N VAL A 499 -2.48 32.80 12.90
CA VAL A 499 -2.24 31.76 13.91
C VAL A 499 -0.84 31.16 13.70
N PHE A 500 -0.15 30.81 14.78
CA PHE A 500 1.07 30.00 14.74
C PHE A 500 0.84 28.70 15.51
N ASP A 501 0.93 27.57 14.82
CA ASP A 501 0.92 26.22 15.40
C ASP A 501 2.36 25.73 15.51
N THR A 502 2.88 25.65 16.75
CA THR A 502 4.32 25.55 17.02
C THR A 502 4.90 24.15 16.83
N CYS A 503 4.05 23.13 16.94
CA CYS A 503 4.39 21.70 16.87
C CYS A 503 3.26 20.97 16.13
N ALA A 504 3.04 21.39 14.89
CA ALA A 504 1.77 21.25 14.20
C ALA A 504 1.46 19.87 13.64
N ALA A 505 2.48 19.04 13.36
CA ALA A 505 2.24 17.79 12.66
C ALA A 505 1.50 16.79 13.57
N PRO A 506 0.58 15.96 13.04
CA PRO A 506 0.23 15.76 11.63
C PRO A 506 -0.82 16.74 11.07
N GLY A 507 -1.11 17.87 11.73
CA GLY A 507 -1.94 18.95 11.16
C GLY A 507 -3.41 18.97 11.61
N MET A 508 -3.80 18.15 12.60
CA MET A 508 -5.20 18.09 13.06
C MET A 508 -5.68 19.44 13.61
N LYS A 509 -4.90 20.03 14.53
CA LYS A 509 -5.21 21.33 15.15
C LYS A 509 -5.06 22.48 14.15
N THR A 510 -4.08 22.41 13.27
CA THR A 510 -3.91 23.32 12.14
C THR A 510 -5.14 23.35 11.23
N SER A 511 -5.65 22.18 10.81
CA SER A 511 -6.84 22.10 9.96
C SER A 511 -8.10 22.61 10.66
N HIS A 512 -8.19 22.39 11.98
CA HIS A 512 -9.30 22.88 12.78
C HIS A 512 -9.26 24.42 12.92
N ALA A 513 -8.09 25.00 13.17
CA ALA A 513 -7.92 26.45 13.19
C ALA A 513 -8.26 27.10 11.84
N ALA A 514 -7.90 26.45 10.73
CA ALA A 514 -8.27 26.93 9.40
C ALA A 514 -9.78 26.87 9.14
N ALA A 515 -10.45 25.82 9.61
CA ALA A 515 -11.90 25.68 9.54
C ALA A 515 -12.63 26.75 10.36
N ILE A 516 -12.17 27.05 11.58
CA ILE A 516 -12.71 28.12 12.43
C ILE A 516 -12.57 29.50 11.77
N MET A 517 -11.45 29.71 11.06
CA MET A 517 -11.20 30.97 10.34
C MET A 517 -11.84 31.01 8.94
N ASP A 518 -12.60 29.98 8.55
CA ASP A 518 -13.23 29.89 7.22
C ASP A 518 -12.23 30.09 6.06
N ASN A 519 -11.01 29.55 6.19
CA ASN A 519 -9.91 29.78 5.22
C ASN A 519 -9.60 31.28 4.96
N GLN A 520 -9.85 32.16 5.93
CA GLN A 520 -9.47 33.57 5.85
C GLN A 520 -8.32 33.88 6.81
N GLY A 521 -7.24 34.48 6.30
CA GLY A 521 -6.07 34.84 7.10
C GLY A 521 -4.87 33.93 6.83
N LYS A 522 -4.14 33.53 7.89
CA LYS A 522 -2.94 32.67 7.74
C LYS A 522 -2.69 31.78 8.95
N VAL A 523 -2.31 30.52 8.70
CA VAL A 523 -1.78 29.62 9.73
C VAL A 523 -0.32 29.30 9.42
N TRP A 524 0.60 29.67 10.29
CA TRP A 524 1.98 29.21 10.25
C TRP A 524 2.05 27.87 10.98
N ALA A 525 2.34 26.78 10.27
CA ALA A 525 2.34 25.43 10.83
C ALA A 525 3.74 24.83 10.70
N MET A 526 4.34 24.50 11.83
CA MET A 526 5.71 23.99 11.83
C MET A 526 5.86 22.77 12.72
N ASP A 527 6.67 21.83 12.26
CA ASP A 527 7.10 20.69 13.06
C ASP A 527 8.57 20.38 12.75
N ARG A 528 9.27 19.74 13.70
CA ARG A 528 10.70 19.42 13.56
C ARG A 528 10.94 18.21 12.66
N ALA A 529 9.98 17.29 12.59
CA ALA A 529 10.13 16.02 11.88
C ALA A 529 9.62 16.13 10.43
N ALA A 530 10.52 16.04 9.45
CA ALA A 530 10.22 16.28 8.03
C ALA A 530 9.17 15.31 7.44
N ASP A 531 9.20 14.06 7.88
CA ASP A 531 8.23 13.00 7.55
C ASP A 531 6.82 13.33 8.10
N ARG A 532 6.75 13.82 9.34
CA ARG A 532 5.48 14.29 9.94
C ARG A 532 4.97 15.54 9.23
N VAL A 533 5.86 16.45 8.80
CA VAL A 533 5.49 17.61 7.97
C VAL A 533 4.93 17.17 6.62
N ALA A 534 5.49 16.14 5.99
CA ALA A 534 4.94 15.60 4.74
C ALA A 534 3.52 15.05 4.94
N THR A 535 3.29 14.32 6.04
CA THR A 535 1.96 13.84 6.45
C THR A 535 1.00 15.00 6.68
N MET A 536 1.45 16.04 7.35
CA MET A 536 0.67 17.25 7.59
C MET A 536 0.26 17.94 6.29
N LYS A 537 1.19 18.08 5.33
CA LYS A 537 0.87 18.67 4.01
C LYS A 537 -0.23 17.89 3.28
N GLN A 538 -0.14 16.56 3.28
CA GLN A 538 -1.16 15.69 2.68
C GLN A 538 -2.52 15.86 3.38
N LEU A 539 -2.53 15.90 4.72
CA LEU A 539 -3.76 16.10 5.49
C LEU A 539 -4.41 17.45 5.20
N LEU A 540 -3.61 18.53 5.17
CA LEU A 540 -4.09 19.89 4.94
C LEU A 540 -4.66 20.05 3.52
N ASP A 541 -3.97 19.51 2.51
CA ASP A 541 -4.43 19.52 1.12
C ASP A 541 -5.74 18.73 0.94
N GLY A 542 -5.79 17.50 1.45
CA GLY A 542 -7.01 16.68 1.43
C GLY A 542 -8.18 17.31 2.16
N SER A 543 -7.91 18.10 3.20
CA SER A 543 -8.92 18.83 3.99
C SER A 543 -9.29 20.19 3.38
N LYS A 544 -8.70 20.58 2.24
CA LYS A 544 -8.92 21.88 1.57
C LYS A 544 -8.54 23.11 2.41
N VAL A 545 -7.47 22.99 3.20
CA VAL A 545 -6.91 24.13 3.94
C VAL A 545 -6.08 25.00 2.99
N ALA A 546 -6.52 26.23 2.74
CA ALA A 546 -5.88 27.16 1.80
C ALA A 546 -4.89 28.12 2.48
N ILE A 547 -5.03 28.34 3.79
CA ILE A 547 -4.31 29.40 4.50
C ILE A 547 -3.09 28.92 5.31
N ALA A 548 -2.77 27.62 5.27
CA ALA A 548 -1.67 27.06 6.03
C ALA A 548 -0.34 27.11 5.27
N SER A 549 0.69 27.66 5.91
CA SER A 549 2.09 27.56 5.47
C SER A 549 2.80 26.52 6.33
N ALA A 550 2.94 25.30 5.80
CA ALA A 550 3.55 24.14 6.46
C ALA A 550 5.05 24.04 6.18
N PHE A 551 5.90 24.08 7.20
CA PHE A 551 7.36 23.99 7.05
C PHE A 551 8.06 23.19 8.15
N CYS A 552 9.23 22.65 7.83
CA CYS A 552 10.06 21.89 8.75
C CYS A 552 11.00 22.85 9.49
N GLY A 553 11.03 22.80 10.82
CA GLY A 553 11.86 23.69 11.62
C GLY A 553 11.84 23.40 13.12
N ASP A 554 12.84 23.92 13.82
CA ASP A 554 12.89 23.91 15.28
C ASP A 554 12.33 25.23 15.82
N PHE A 555 11.25 25.16 16.60
CA PHE A 555 10.55 26.35 17.09
C PHE A 555 11.43 27.19 18.00
N LEU A 556 12.24 26.55 18.83
CA LEU A 556 13.14 27.25 19.75
C LEU A 556 14.27 27.99 19.01
N LYS A 557 14.58 27.60 17.78
CA LYS A 557 15.56 28.28 16.91
C LYS A 557 14.94 29.30 15.98
N THR A 558 13.61 29.39 15.94
CA THR A 558 12.90 30.35 15.11
C THR A 558 12.89 31.71 15.79
N ASP A 559 13.36 32.74 15.10
CA ASP A 559 13.19 34.12 15.56
C ASP A 559 11.72 34.54 15.46
N VAL A 560 11.00 34.41 16.56
CA VAL A 560 9.57 34.78 16.68
C VAL A 560 9.35 36.30 16.65
N THR A 561 10.42 37.10 16.72
CA THR A 561 10.35 38.57 16.65
C THR A 561 10.51 39.12 15.23
N ASP A 562 10.83 38.25 14.26
CA ASP A 562 10.87 38.58 12.84
C ASP A 562 9.58 39.29 12.41
N LYS A 563 9.73 40.36 11.61
CA LYS A 563 8.62 41.17 11.08
C LYS A 563 7.53 40.32 10.42
N LYS A 564 7.86 39.17 9.82
CA LYS A 564 6.88 38.28 9.20
C LYS A 564 5.86 37.69 10.20
N PHE A 565 6.23 37.57 11.47
CA PHE A 565 5.36 37.07 12.55
C PHE A 565 4.67 38.18 13.35
N SER A 566 4.92 39.46 13.04
CA SER A 566 4.32 40.61 13.74
C SER A 566 2.78 40.63 13.75
N LYS A 567 2.18 40.01 12.72
CA LYS A 567 0.71 39.90 12.57
C LYS A 567 0.11 38.69 13.28
N VAL A 568 0.92 37.77 13.82
CA VAL A 568 0.45 36.61 14.59
C VAL A 568 -0.24 37.10 15.86
N LYS A 569 -1.52 36.78 16.00
CA LYS A 569 -2.36 37.15 17.16
C LYS A 569 -2.69 35.95 18.03
N PHE A 570 -2.52 34.74 17.52
CA PHE A 570 -2.95 33.52 18.15
C PHE A 570 -1.88 32.44 18.03
N ALA A 571 -1.69 31.63 19.07
CA ALA A 571 -0.75 30.51 19.03
C ALA A 571 -1.36 29.22 19.60
N ILE A 572 -1.16 28.11 18.90
CA ILE A 572 -1.41 26.76 19.40
C ILE A 572 -0.05 26.20 19.83
N VAL A 573 0.07 25.86 21.11
CA VAL A 573 1.28 25.33 21.71
C VAL A 573 0.99 23.90 22.18
N ASP A 574 1.15 22.95 21.27
CA ASP A 574 0.91 21.51 21.49
C ASP A 574 2.24 20.73 21.40
N PRO A 575 3.16 20.91 22.36
CA PRO A 575 4.51 20.37 22.28
C PRO A 575 4.55 18.83 22.42
N PRO A 576 5.69 18.21 22.07
CA PRO A 576 5.92 16.79 22.35
C PRO A 576 5.66 16.46 23.83
N CYS A 577 4.82 15.45 24.04
CA CYS A 577 4.36 14.99 25.35
C CYS A 577 4.80 13.52 25.57
N SER A 578 4.75 13.03 26.82
CA SER A 578 4.86 11.59 27.11
C SER A 578 3.76 10.81 26.42
N GLY A 579 2.58 11.45 26.33
CA GLY A 579 1.28 11.05 25.82
C GLY A 579 0.71 9.79 26.45
N SER A 580 0.89 9.73 27.77
CA SER A 580 0.30 8.77 28.69
C SER A 580 -1.23 8.85 28.79
N GLY A 581 -1.87 9.85 28.19
CA GLY A 581 -3.33 9.94 28.14
C GLY A 581 -3.99 9.09 27.03
N ILE A 582 -3.23 8.53 26.10
CA ILE A 582 -3.81 7.86 24.92
C ILE A 582 -4.15 6.40 25.26
N VAL A 583 -5.45 6.06 25.33
CA VAL A 583 -5.98 4.75 25.77
C VAL A 583 -5.49 3.54 24.97
N LYS A 584 -5.00 3.75 23.75
CA LYS A 584 -4.50 2.69 22.86
C LYS A 584 -3.04 2.91 22.49
N ARG A 585 -2.26 3.53 23.38
CA ARG A 585 -0.86 3.76 23.07
C ARG A 585 -0.06 2.49 23.24
N MET A 586 0.60 2.09 22.16
CA MET A 586 1.56 0.99 22.13
C MET A 586 2.72 1.19 23.13
N ASP A 587 3.02 2.44 23.51
CA ASP A 587 4.20 2.81 24.28
C ASP A 587 4.11 2.43 25.77
N GLU A 588 2.90 2.38 26.37
CA GLU A 588 2.72 1.89 27.76
C GLU A 588 3.21 0.45 27.92
N ILE A 589 3.09 -0.33 26.83
CA ILE A 589 3.52 -1.71 26.77
C ILE A 589 5.07 -1.83 26.76
N THR A 590 5.78 -0.76 26.40
CA THR A 590 7.26 -0.78 26.24
C THR A 590 8.05 -0.42 27.50
N GLY A 591 7.39 -0.24 28.66
CA GLY A 591 7.96 -0.29 30.01
C GLY A 591 9.33 0.39 30.19
N GLY A 592 9.33 1.69 30.45
CA GLY A 592 10.56 2.49 30.59
C GLY A 592 10.92 2.79 32.04
N ASN A 593 11.95 2.15 32.59
CA ASN A 593 12.71 2.72 33.71
C ASN A 593 13.30 4.12 33.38
N ALA A 594 13.13 4.61 32.14
CA ALA A 594 13.43 5.94 31.65
C ALA A 594 12.29 6.98 31.86
N GLU A 595 11.16 6.63 32.47
CA GLU A 595 9.96 7.49 32.51
C GLU A 595 10.20 8.80 33.26
N LYS A 596 10.78 8.79 34.46
CA LYS A 596 10.96 10.02 35.26
C LYS A 596 11.95 11.03 34.66
N GLU A 597 13.12 10.57 34.22
CA GLU A 597 14.13 11.45 33.59
C GLU A 597 13.62 11.99 32.24
N ARG A 598 12.92 11.16 31.47
CA ARG A 598 12.28 11.58 30.22
C ARG A 598 11.19 12.61 30.48
N LEU A 599 10.36 12.39 31.50
CA LEU A 599 9.27 13.29 31.88
C LEU A 599 9.82 14.66 32.27
N GLU A 600 10.90 14.70 33.06
CA GLU A 600 11.56 15.95 33.42
C GLU A 600 12.16 16.67 32.19
N LYS A 601 12.78 15.95 31.25
CA LYS A 601 13.27 16.54 29.99
C LYS A 601 12.13 17.10 29.15
N LEU A 602 10.99 16.41 29.09
CA LEU A 602 9.80 16.84 28.36
C LEU A 602 9.20 18.10 28.99
N LYS A 603 8.99 18.12 30.31
CA LYS A 603 8.57 19.31 31.06
C LYS A 603 9.43 20.53 30.71
N ASN A 604 10.75 20.41 30.84
CA ASN A 604 11.67 21.51 30.55
C ASN A 604 11.55 21.99 29.09
N LEU A 605 11.46 21.05 28.14
CA LEU A 605 11.25 21.37 26.73
C LEU A 605 9.93 22.12 26.49
N GLN A 606 8.84 21.67 27.11
CA GLN A 606 7.52 22.26 26.99
C GLN A 606 7.48 23.68 27.56
N ALA A 607 8.09 23.90 28.73
CA ALA A 607 8.22 25.22 29.33
C ALA A 607 9.01 26.18 28.44
N MET A 608 10.12 25.73 27.84
CA MET A 608 10.89 26.53 26.88
C MET A 608 10.05 26.91 25.65
N ILE A 609 9.32 25.96 25.07
CA ILE A 609 8.48 26.20 23.87
C ILE A 609 7.37 27.20 24.21
N LEU A 610 6.69 27.04 25.35
CA LEU A 610 5.60 27.94 25.75
C LEU A 610 6.12 29.35 26.04
N LYS A 611 7.22 29.49 26.81
CA LYS A 611 7.88 30.80 27.03
C LYS A 611 8.27 31.47 25.71
N HIS A 612 8.77 30.70 24.75
CA HIS A 612 9.15 31.22 23.44
C HIS A 612 7.94 31.67 22.62
N ALA A 613 6.86 30.88 22.61
CA ALA A 613 5.62 31.25 21.92
C ALA A 613 5.01 32.54 22.47
N LEU A 614 5.02 32.72 23.80
CA LEU A 614 4.49 33.92 24.45
C LEU A 614 5.25 35.21 24.11
N LYS A 615 6.48 35.11 23.54
CA LYS A 615 7.26 36.26 23.07
C LYS A 615 6.86 36.76 21.67
N LEU A 616 5.92 36.10 20.99
CA LEU A 616 5.37 36.59 19.72
C LEU A 616 4.81 38.01 19.92
N PRO A 617 5.31 39.04 19.21
CA PRO A 617 5.11 40.45 19.58
C PRO A 617 3.64 40.89 19.49
N GLY A 618 2.91 40.31 18.53
CA GLY A 618 1.50 40.59 18.29
C GLY A 618 0.52 39.73 19.07
N LEU A 619 1.00 38.73 19.83
CA LEU A 619 0.17 37.68 20.42
C LEU A 619 -0.89 38.27 21.36
N LYS A 620 -2.11 37.74 21.26
CA LYS A 620 -3.24 38.08 22.13
C LYS A 620 -3.68 36.90 22.97
N ARG A 621 -3.62 35.68 22.40
CA ARG A 621 -3.99 34.45 23.09
C ARG A 621 -3.11 33.30 22.64
N ALA A 622 -2.65 32.48 23.58
CA ALA A 622 -2.03 31.18 23.31
C ALA A 622 -2.82 30.09 24.03
N VAL A 623 -2.94 28.93 23.39
CA VAL A 623 -3.50 27.74 24.04
C VAL A 623 -2.41 26.69 24.11
N TYR A 624 -2.02 26.35 25.34
CA TYR A 624 -1.11 25.27 25.65
C TYR A 624 -1.91 23.99 25.83
N SER A 625 -1.43 22.89 25.25
CA SER A 625 -2.05 21.58 25.46
C SER A 625 -1.06 20.42 25.45
N THR A 626 -1.42 19.35 26.14
CA THR A 626 -0.70 18.08 26.06
C THR A 626 -1.66 16.90 26.03
N CYS A 627 -1.15 15.78 25.55
CA CYS A 627 -1.75 14.45 25.58
C CYS A 627 -1.41 13.65 26.85
N SER A 628 -0.98 14.32 27.92
CA SER A 628 -0.43 13.70 29.13
C SER A 628 -1.40 13.75 30.32
N ILE A 629 -1.33 12.73 31.17
CA ILE A 629 -1.99 12.74 32.50
C ILE A 629 -1.06 13.24 33.62
N HIS A 630 0.24 13.38 33.36
CA HIS A 630 1.24 13.74 34.36
C HIS A 630 1.21 15.23 34.68
N GLU A 631 1.25 15.58 35.96
CA GLU A 631 1.27 16.97 36.42
C GLU A 631 2.55 17.71 36.01
N GLU A 632 3.67 16.99 35.86
CA GLU A 632 4.96 17.51 35.44
C GLU A 632 4.91 18.15 34.04
N GLU A 633 4.07 17.61 33.16
CA GLU A 633 3.86 18.13 31.80
C GLU A 633 2.65 19.06 31.71
N ASN A 634 1.95 19.31 32.81
CA ASN A 634 0.66 20.00 32.79
C ASN A 634 0.73 21.24 33.70
N GLU A 635 0.20 21.14 34.91
CA GLU A 635 0.14 22.24 35.87
C GLU A 635 1.54 22.76 36.23
N GLN A 636 2.55 21.88 36.38
CA GLN A 636 3.90 22.34 36.71
C GLN A 636 4.53 23.18 35.60
N VAL A 637 4.27 22.87 34.32
CA VAL A 637 4.72 23.70 33.19
C VAL A 637 4.03 25.05 33.25
N VAL A 638 2.72 25.09 33.48
CA VAL A 638 1.94 26.34 33.55
C VAL A 638 2.45 27.22 34.69
N ASP A 639 2.64 26.66 35.88
CA ASP A 639 3.19 27.38 37.04
C ASP A 639 4.58 27.92 36.78
N GLU A 640 5.51 27.10 36.28
CA GLU A 640 6.88 27.53 35.97
C GLU A 640 6.90 28.67 34.94
N VAL A 641 5.99 28.62 33.96
CA VAL A 641 5.87 29.65 32.92
C VAL A 641 5.27 30.94 33.46
N LEU A 642 4.30 30.88 34.37
CA LEU A 642 3.72 32.06 35.01
C LEU A 642 4.68 32.76 35.99
N LEU A 643 5.70 32.06 36.49
CA LEU A 643 6.78 32.64 37.28
C LEU A 643 7.82 33.42 36.45
N ASP A 644 7.84 33.24 35.12
CA ASP A 644 8.73 34.00 34.24
C ASP A 644 8.36 35.49 34.24
N THR A 645 9.36 36.36 34.47
CA THR A 645 9.16 37.81 34.61
C THR A 645 8.44 38.43 33.41
N TYR A 646 8.79 38.03 32.19
CA TYR A 646 8.16 38.59 30.99
C TYR A 646 6.71 38.11 30.89
N VAL A 647 6.48 36.81 31.10
CA VAL A 647 5.13 36.23 31.03
C VAL A 647 4.22 36.88 32.08
N ARG A 648 4.64 36.93 33.34
CA ARG A 648 3.84 37.49 34.44
C ARG A 648 3.42 38.94 34.21
N GLN A 649 4.24 39.73 33.53
CA GLN A 649 3.95 41.13 33.21
C GLN A 649 3.02 41.31 32.01
N ASN A 650 2.94 40.32 31.12
CA ASN A 650 2.28 40.48 29.81
C ASN A 650 1.11 39.52 29.60
N PHE A 651 1.01 38.41 30.33
CA PHE A 651 0.00 37.38 30.14
C PHE A 651 -0.57 36.91 31.47
N VAL A 652 -1.83 36.49 31.42
CA VAL A 652 -2.55 35.84 32.51
C VAL A 652 -3.23 34.58 32.01
N LEU A 653 -3.49 33.64 32.91
CA LEU A 653 -4.33 32.49 32.61
C LEU A 653 -5.79 32.95 32.54
N LYS A 654 -6.49 32.60 31.47
CA LYS A 654 -7.90 32.91 31.32
C LYS A 654 -8.71 32.13 32.35
N LYS A 655 -9.55 32.83 33.09
CA LYS A 655 -10.49 32.23 34.05
C LYS A 655 -11.74 31.73 33.34
N ASP A 656 -12.46 30.80 33.98
CA ASP A 656 -13.77 30.30 33.52
C ASP A 656 -13.77 29.80 32.07
N VAL A 657 -12.66 29.18 31.64
CA VAL A 657 -12.57 28.54 30.33
C VAL A 657 -13.55 27.36 30.29
N LEU A 658 -14.49 27.39 29.36
CA LEU A 658 -15.48 26.33 29.10
C LEU A 658 -16.12 25.79 30.41
N PRO A 659 -16.96 26.57 31.10
CA PRO A 659 -17.50 26.20 32.41
C PRO A 659 -18.29 24.88 32.41
N GLU A 660 -18.88 24.49 31.27
CA GLU A 660 -19.58 23.22 31.10
C GLU A 660 -18.63 22.01 31.16
N TRP A 661 -17.32 22.24 30.96
CA TRP A 661 -16.30 21.22 31.12
C TRP A 661 -15.87 21.09 32.58
N THR A 662 -16.45 20.08 33.25
CA THR A 662 -16.33 19.88 34.69
C THR A 662 -14.98 19.29 35.14
N HIS A 663 -14.26 18.61 34.26
CA HIS A 663 -12.97 18.00 34.62
C HIS A 663 -11.84 19.04 34.52
N ARG A 664 -11.47 19.61 35.67
CA ARG A 664 -10.48 20.70 35.77
C ARG A 664 -9.07 20.16 36.05
N GLY A 665 -8.08 21.06 36.00
CA GLY A 665 -6.74 20.79 36.49
C GLY A 665 -6.71 20.42 37.98
N LEU A 666 -5.56 19.91 38.44
CA LEU A 666 -5.39 19.44 39.81
C LEU A 666 -5.54 20.57 40.83
N SER A 667 -6.38 20.37 41.85
CA SER A 667 -6.65 21.36 42.90
C SER A 667 -5.48 21.65 43.83
N THR A 668 -4.41 20.85 43.75
CA THR A 668 -3.13 21.10 44.44
C THR A 668 -2.36 22.29 43.86
N TYR A 669 -2.79 22.81 42.70
CA TYR A 669 -2.20 23.96 42.03
C TYR A 669 -3.23 25.08 41.94
N GLU A 670 -2.83 26.32 42.23
CA GLU A 670 -3.73 27.50 42.13
C GLU A 670 -4.28 27.68 40.71
N VAL A 671 -3.49 27.34 39.69
CA VAL A 671 -3.90 27.39 38.28
C VAL A 671 -4.89 26.30 37.89
N GLY A 672 -5.04 25.25 38.72
CA GLY A 672 -5.78 24.04 38.39
C GLY A 672 -7.23 24.29 38.02
N GLU A 673 -7.92 25.15 38.76
CA GLU A 673 -9.32 25.50 38.49
C GLU A 673 -9.51 26.26 37.17
N HIS A 674 -8.47 26.86 36.61
CA HIS A 674 -8.50 27.59 35.35
C HIS A 674 -8.04 26.75 34.14
N CYS A 675 -7.51 25.55 34.39
CA CYS A 675 -7.10 24.60 33.37
C CYS A 675 -8.17 23.52 33.16
N LEU A 676 -8.16 22.90 31.98
CA LEU A 676 -9.00 21.74 31.66
C LEU A 676 -8.15 20.48 31.64
N ARG A 677 -8.65 19.41 32.28
CA ARG A 677 -8.15 18.04 32.07
C ARG A 677 -9.19 17.23 31.33
N ALA A 678 -8.75 16.20 30.63
CA ALA A 678 -9.60 15.17 30.07
C ALA A 678 -9.14 13.81 30.58
N ASP A 679 -10.07 12.89 30.80
CA ASP A 679 -9.79 11.56 31.31
C ASP A 679 -10.68 10.52 30.61
N PRO A 680 -10.13 9.39 30.15
CA PRO A 680 -10.89 8.34 29.48
C PRO A 680 -12.11 7.82 30.24
N LYS A 681 -12.10 7.82 31.56
CA LYS A 681 -13.19 7.33 32.41
C LYS A 681 -14.24 8.40 32.67
N VAL A 682 -13.83 9.67 32.71
CA VAL A 682 -14.71 10.80 33.08
C VAL A 682 -15.28 11.48 31.85
N THR A 683 -14.43 11.88 30.91
CA THR A 683 -14.81 12.68 29.73
C THR A 683 -15.04 11.83 28.49
N LEU A 684 -14.75 10.52 28.55
CA LEU A 684 -14.76 9.58 27.42
C LEU A 684 -13.99 10.14 26.22
N THR A 685 -12.78 10.61 26.47
CA THR A 685 -11.80 11.08 25.48
C THR A 685 -10.44 10.47 25.78
N ASN A 686 -9.43 10.71 24.97
CA ASN A 686 -8.06 10.54 25.47
C ASN A 686 -7.79 11.48 26.66
N GLY A 687 -6.87 11.07 27.52
CA GLY A 687 -6.28 11.92 28.55
C GLY A 687 -5.58 13.11 27.91
N PHE A 688 -5.89 14.31 28.41
CA PHE A 688 -5.49 15.56 27.78
C PHE A 688 -5.45 16.70 28.81
N PHE A 689 -4.70 17.75 28.50
CA PHE A 689 -4.63 18.96 29.32
C PHE A 689 -4.67 20.21 28.44
N VAL A 690 -5.33 21.26 28.91
CA VAL A 690 -5.41 22.55 28.21
C VAL A 690 -5.32 23.73 29.17
N ALA A 691 -4.49 24.72 28.84
CA ALA A 691 -4.37 26.00 29.53
C ALA A 691 -4.42 27.15 28.51
N VAL A 692 -5.20 28.19 28.80
CA VAL A 692 -5.42 29.33 27.89
C VAL A 692 -4.78 30.59 28.45
N PHE A 693 -3.75 31.09 27.79
CA PHE A 693 -3.08 32.34 28.16
C PHE A 693 -3.65 33.50 27.34
N GLU A 694 -3.97 34.61 28.01
CA GLU A 694 -4.41 35.85 27.38
C GLU A 694 -3.46 37.00 27.71
N ARG A 695 -3.19 37.85 26.73
CA ARG A 695 -2.37 39.04 26.94
C ARG A 695 -3.12 40.03 27.82
N VAL A 696 -2.45 40.56 28.84
CA VAL A 696 -2.98 41.60 29.72
C VAL A 696 -3.33 42.83 28.89
N LYS A 697 -4.55 43.36 29.06
CA LYS A 697 -4.93 44.65 28.50
C LYS A 697 -4.16 45.72 29.27
N LYS A 698 -3.31 46.49 28.57
CA LYS A 698 -2.83 47.75 29.13
C LYS A 698 -3.99 48.73 29.00
N ASP A 699 -4.52 49.22 30.12
CA ASP A 699 -5.45 50.34 30.09
C ASP A 699 -4.74 51.50 29.38
N GLN A 700 -5.40 52.05 28.36
CA GLN A 700 -4.96 53.29 27.73
C GLN A 700 -5.25 54.41 28.73
N GLU A 701 -4.32 54.66 29.65
CA GLU A 701 -4.27 55.91 30.40
C GLU A 701 -3.75 57.02 29.47
N GLY A 702 -4.62 57.98 29.15
CA GLY A 702 -4.28 59.37 28.82
C GLY A 702 -3.60 59.66 27.49
N GLU A 703 -4.39 59.80 26.42
CA GLU A 703 -4.15 60.87 25.44
C GLU A 703 -5.35 61.83 25.56
N GLU A 704 -5.21 62.82 26.45
CA GLU A 704 -5.94 64.11 26.38
C GLU A 704 -5.24 65.04 25.38
#